data_AF-A0A5J5U8G3-F1
#
_entry.id   AF-A0A5J5U8G3-F1
#
_cell.length_a   1.000
_cell.length_b   1.000
_cell.length_c   1.000
_cell.angle_alpha   90.00
_cell.angle_beta   90.00
_cell.angle_gamma   90.00
#
_symmetry.space_group_name_H-M   'P 1'
#
loop_
_entity.id
_entity.type
_entity.pdbx_description
1 polymer ?
#
loop_
_entity_poly.entity_id
_entity_poly.type
_entity_poly.pdbx_seq_one_letter_code
_entity_poly.pdbx_strand_id
1 'polypeptide(L)'
;MKHQVFLSFRGEDTRLNFTSHLHKALKDKGLNVFFDEEKLEKGEQLSPALSQGIAASNLSILVLSKDYASSKSCLAELSAIMDRKQTQGHIVLPIFYHVDPSHVRNIGGSFTTSFEEHESKRPVDEVDEVKRWKAAFAEVGNLKGWHIGGDKSDRPEAGYIEEIVKKVIEKLRSSRSRHVSEELEKGSRVIGLWGMGGIGKTTLAEAVYEEMSQNFESRCFLQNVSEKIQTHGKEILRNDLLSKLLNEKYIKIDTPSIGYPYQERLNNKKVLVVLDDVSHQDQIAIMGVKHFGDGSKIIVTSRDRTVLDNGADETSEVKNLNEIDSLQLFSICAFKQFVFNPDADYRDLSIKFVEYTQYNPLALKVLGCQLYNKGRVYWESEMDKLKEYIEPDIYKILKTSFDGLDEQEKNIFLDIAIFFKGEPKENVENILSNCYNGAESSIRNLIDNKFLKRKAEEIASSPSRGALDDRRSSFLDEIPQCISMHDMVELMGKDIVRKEFRVPRKRSRLWNPNEVKQVLKYNKGTEWIVGIKLDMSQIGKLQLCSSVFGKMLNLKYIDFYFPPFIGKQRKKKLHADQVGDVSLPDELRLLCWEYYPFKSLSLSFDPKNLVVLKLPHGDVQQLWNEDDHQDLIDLRKIVLTNCKNLKKIPNLLGAVNLEILCFNGCNSLVELPGFSGLASLKTLQLHGCYNLKKFPELPNDVSFLDLAETGIEEVPDSIEHIAGLETLISKLECLHFLDLSHCLIAKFPEILRRPEKPKEPEKRQPCSSIYYFSPLPRPEKPKEPEKPLPCSSSSYFPHPLPRPKKPKAPEAKKAPEPLHPTKQSLKFKSLEYLKMDHCASLKLLSELPPYLRYLDAHGCKSLEKVSFTRRNRDLYELYSFYGKDEFFMIFSDCFSLNQASIKNIEANAMQKIESLVKKWGCKYDYGPKSLFCCFPGSEISASKFKYQRMNSSLKLKITPNEFSGSRFLSFAICLVVDLTHCHKYNRDLRGICEYQLTAFDGSYEKFKCEWDYKLDFELHWKYMGDHVLILFSDKMIKKDEDYVEAAFEFYIKKMLPRRS
;
A
#
# COMPACT_ATOMS: atom_id res chain seq x y z
N MET A 1 -7.75 -12.14 38.10
CA MET A 1 -6.94 -13.31 38.49
C MET A 1 -7.11 -13.53 39.99
N LYS A 2 -7.49 -14.73 40.45
CA LYS A 2 -7.80 -14.99 41.87
C LYS A 2 -6.57 -15.27 42.74
N HIS A 3 -5.43 -15.74 42.19
CA HIS A 3 -4.16 -16.02 42.89
C HIS A 3 -2.95 -15.87 41.94
N GLN A 4 -1.77 -15.52 42.47
CA GLN A 4 -0.51 -15.38 41.74
C GLN A 4 0.50 -16.48 42.09
N VAL A 5 0.50 -16.92 43.36
CA VAL A 5 1.41 -17.93 43.92
C VAL A 5 0.60 -19.04 44.58
N PHE A 6 0.94 -20.30 44.31
CA PHE A 6 0.40 -21.48 45.00
C PHE A 6 1.44 -22.06 45.96
N LEU A 7 1.06 -22.36 47.21
CA LEU A 7 1.93 -23.02 48.18
C LEU A 7 1.49 -24.48 48.34
N SER A 8 2.36 -25.45 48.04
CA SER A 8 2.12 -26.86 48.36
C SER A 8 3.08 -27.31 49.45
N PHE A 9 2.54 -27.91 50.52
CA PHE A 9 3.28 -28.24 51.73
C PHE A 9 2.57 -29.34 52.52
N ARG A 10 3.32 -30.06 53.36
CA ARG A 10 2.71 -30.96 54.37
C ARG A 10 2.25 -30.13 55.55
N GLY A 11 0.95 -30.14 55.81
CA GLY A 11 0.32 -29.33 56.85
C GLY A 11 0.84 -29.64 58.25
N GLU A 12 0.95 -30.91 58.58
CA GLU A 12 1.39 -31.41 59.89
C GLU A 12 2.83 -31.00 60.22
N ASP A 13 3.68 -30.84 59.20
CA ASP A 13 5.11 -30.57 59.38
C ASP A 13 5.41 -29.07 59.44
N THR A 14 4.79 -28.29 58.55
CA THR A 14 5.24 -26.91 58.27
C THR A 14 4.19 -25.81 58.38
N ARG A 15 2.91 -26.17 58.60
CA ARG A 15 1.79 -25.20 58.55
C ARG A 15 1.94 -24.08 59.56
N LEU A 16 2.27 -24.41 60.81
CA LEU A 16 2.30 -23.45 61.93
C LEU A 16 3.67 -22.82 62.18
N ASN A 17 4.67 -23.10 61.33
CA ASN A 17 6.03 -22.60 61.47
C ASN A 17 6.47 -21.88 60.17
N PHE A 18 7.50 -22.37 59.48
CA PHE A 18 8.08 -21.85 58.24
C PHE A 18 7.04 -21.43 57.19
N THR A 19 6.06 -22.28 56.86
CA THR A 19 5.09 -21.98 55.78
C THR A 19 4.16 -20.83 56.15
N SER A 20 3.77 -20.69 57.43
CA SER A 20 2.97 -19.54 57.89
C SER A 20 3.74 -18.21 57.77
N HIS A 21 5.03 -18.22 58.11
CA HIS A 21 5.90 -17.05 58.00
C HIS A 21 6.16 -16.68 56.54
N LEU A 22 6.38 -17.67 55.67
CA LEU A 22 6.52 -17.46 54.23
C LEU A 22 5.24 -16.90 53.61
N HIS A 23 4.07 -17.45 53.95
CA HIS A 23 2.77 -16.96 53.50
C HIS A 23 2.55 -15.50 53.90
N LYS A 24 2.81 -15.17 55.17
CA LYS A 24 2.74 -13.78 55.67
C LYS A 24 3.69 -12.85 54.92
N ALA A 25 4.96 -13.23 54.76
CA ALA A 25 5.94 -12.39 54.08
C ALA A 25 5.61 -12.13 52.59
N LEU A 26 5.02 -13.12 51.90
CA LEU A 26 4.52 -12.93 50.54
C LEU A 26 3.32 -11.96 50.50
N LYS A 27 2.39 -12.09 51.46
CA LYS A 27 1.23 -11.18 51.60
C LYS A 27 1.63 -9.75 51.98
N ASP A 28 2.60 -9.57 52.87
CA ASP A 28 3.12 -8.26 53.28
C ASP A 28 3.78 -7.52 52.08
N LYS A 29 4.17 -8.24 51.03
CA LYS A 29 4.62 -7.68 49.73
C LYS A 29 3.51 -7.52 48.70
N GLY A 30 2.25 -7.71 49.09
CA GLY A 30 1.07 -7.53 48.23
C GLY A 30 0.83 -8.65 47.23
N LEU A 31 1.45 -9.83 47.40
CA LEU A 31 1.22 -10.97 46.52
C LEU A 31 -0.06 -11.72 46.95
N ASN A 32 -0.87 -12.09 45.96
CA ASN A 32 -2.07 -12.88 46.20
C ASN A 32 -1.72 -14.37 46.21
N VAL A 33 -1.61 -14.96 47.39
CA VAL A 33 -1.18 -16.35 47.59
C VAL A 33 -2.41 -17.26 47.79
N PHE A 34 -2.41 -18.45 47.19
CA PHE A 34 -3.35 -19.51 47.53
C PHE A 34 -2.82 -20.28 48.75
N PHE A 35 -3.60 -20.30 49.83
CA PHE A 35 -3.29 -20.94 51.10
C PHE A 35 -4.57 -21.60 51.62
N ASP A 36 -4.52 -22.89 51.93
CA ASP A 36 -5.68 -23.78 52.03
C ASP A 36 -6.78 -23.36 53.04
N GLU A 37 -6.48 -22.52 54.03
CA GLU A 37 -7.44 -22.14 55.09
C GLU A 37 -8.33 -20.92 54.77
N GLU A 38 -8.01 -20.10 53.78
CA GLU A 38 -8.62 -18.75 53.71
C GLU A 38 -9.73 -18.54 52.67
N LYS A 39 -9.97 -19.47 51.72
CA LYS A 39 -10.91 -19.19 50.60
C LYS A 39 -11.89 -20.30 50.23
N LEU A 40 -11.96 -21.39 50.98
CA LEU A 40 -12.99 -22.41 50.78
C LEU A 40 -14.26 -22.03 51.54
N GLU A 41 -15.41 -21.97 50.88
CA GLU A 41 -16.69 -21.85 51.59
C GLU A 41 -16.92 -23.11 52.42
N LYS A 42 -17.36 -22.97 53.68
CA LYS A 42 -17.62 -24.12 54.57
C LYS A 42 -18.65 -25.05 53.89
N GLY A 43 -18.19 -26.18 53.38
CA GLY A 43 -19.01 -27.15 52.65
C GLY A 43 -18.49 -27.54 51.25
N GLU A 44 -17.50 -26.84 50.70
CA GLU A 44 -16.87 -27.20 49.42
C GLU A 44 -15.93 -28.42 49.54
N GLN A 45 -15.90 -29.27 48.51
CA GLN A 45 -14.92 -30.35 48.42
C GLN A 45 -13.50 -29.77 48.20
N LEU A 46 -12.50 -30.27 48.94
CA LEU A 46 -11.12 -29.75 48.86
C LEU A 46 -10.42 -29.99 47.52
N SER A 47 -10.72 -31.10 46.82
CA SER A 47 -9.96 -31.51 45.63
C SER A 47 -10.18 -30.64 44.36
N PRO A 48 -11.39 -30.12 44.04
CA PRO A 48 -11.57 -29.24 42.90
C PRO A 48 -10.96 -27.85 43.11
N ALA A 49 -11.00 -27.33 44.34
CA ALA A 49 -10.48 -26.02 44.67
C ALA A 49 -8.94 -25.95 44.61
N LEU A 50 -8.26 -27.00 45.06
CA LEU A 50 -6.79 -27.14 44.92
C LEU A 50 -6.38 -27.17 43.46
N SER A 51 -7.10 -27.93 42.63
CA SER A 51 -6.86 -28.00 41.19
C SER A 51 -7.07 -26.64 40.49
N GLN A 52 -8.11 -25.91 40.88
CA GLN A 52 -8.34 -24.53 40.40
C GLN A 52 -7.27 -23.55 40.90
N GLY A 53 -6.83 -23.68 42.16
CA GLY A 53 -5.77 -22.86 42.74
C GLY A 53 -4.43 -23.04 42.01
N ILE A 54 -4.08 -24.29 41.70
CA ILE A 54 -2.92 -24.62 40.86
C ILE A 54 -3.09 -23.99 39.48
N ALA A 55 -4.21 -24.22 38.80
CA ALA A 55 -4.47 -23.71 37.44
C ALA A 55 -4.46 -22.18 37.35
N ALA A 56 -4.95 -21.48 38.37
CA ALA A 56 -5.06 -20.03 38.41
C ALA A 56 -3.74 -19.31 38.78
N SER A 57 -2.74 -20.04 39.27
CA SER A 57 -1.46 -19.47 39.71
C SER A 57 -0.42 -19.46 38.59
N ASN A 58 0.49 -18.48 38.63
CA ASN A 58 1.61 -18.35 37.67
C ASN A 58 2.90 -19.01 38.19
N LEU A 59 2.97 -19.26 39.49
CA LEU A 59 4.13 -19.80 40.18
C LEU A 59 3.68 -20.70 41.34
N SER A 60 4.35 -21.83 41.53
CA SER A 60 4.15 -22.71 42.70
C SER A 60 5.44 -22.81 43.52
N ILE A 61 5.31 -22.71 44.84
CA ILE A 61 6.38 -22.99 45.81
C ILE A 61 6.06 -24.34 46.47
N LEU A 62 7.04 -25.25 46.46
CA LEU A 62 6.91 -26.60 47.01
C LEU A 62 7.77 -26.70 48.27
N VAL A 63 7.16 -26.81 49.45
CA VAL A 63 7.86 -27.00 50.73
C VAL A 63 7.91 -28.50 51.04
N LEU A 64 9.02 -29.13 50.66
CA LEU A 64 9.26 -30.56 50.78
C LEU A 64 9.85 -30.88 52.16
N SER A 65 9.01 -31.39 53.06
CA SER A 65 9.35 -31.82 54.42
C SER A 65 9.46 -33.35 54.54
N LYS A 66 9.93 -33.83 55.70
CA LYS A 66 10.23 -35.26 55.95
C LYS A 66 9.06 -36.20 55.66
N ASP A 67 7.83 -35.77 55.96
CA ASP A 67 6.62 -36.58 55.81
C ASP A 67 5.75 -36.11 54.64
N TYR A 68 6.29 -35.30 53.72
CA TYR A 68 5.55 -34.80 52.55
C TYR A 68 4.98 -35.93 51.69
N ALA A 69 5.77 -36.97 51.42
CA ALA A 69 5.36 -38.10 50.57
C ALA A 69 4.36 -39.06 51.26
N SER A 70 4.08 -38.91 52.56
CA SER A 70 3.06 -39.70 53.24
C SER A 70 1.63 -39.31 52.81
N SER A 71 1.45 -38.10 52.28
CA SER A 71 0.13 -37.55 51.89
C SER A 71 -0.18 -37.76 50.41
N LYS A 72 -1.29 -38.48 50.12
CA LYS A 72 -1.82 -38.62 48.75
C LYS A 72 -2.18 -37.28 48.12
N SER A 73 -2.69 -36.31 48.91
CA SER A 73 -3.02 -34.96 48.41
C SER A 73 -1.78 -34.17 47.98
N CYS A 74 -0.73 -34.17 48.80
CA CYS A 74 0.51 -33.44 48.49
C CYS A 74 1.21 -34.02 47.25
N LEU A 75 1.14 -35.34 47.06
CA LEU A 75 1.67 -36.02 45.87
C LEU A 75 0.83 -35.74 44.61
N ALA A 76 -0.50 -35.67 44.73
CA ALA A 76 -1.39 -35.30 43.64
C ALA A 76 -1.18 -33.83 43.19
N GLU A 77 -1.07 -32.90 44.13
CA GLU A 77 -0.74 -31.49 43.86
C GLU A 77 0.62 -31.36 43.17
N LEU A 78 1.63 -32.06 43.70
CA LEU A 78 2.97 -32.07 43.11
C LEU A 78 2.94 -32.55 41.65
N SER A 79 2.25 -33.67 41.37
CA SER A 79 2.11 -34.19 40.02
C SER A 79 1.46 -33.16 39.09
N ALA A 80 0.34 -32.55 39.50
CA ALA A 80 -0.35 -31.54 38.71
C ALA A 80 0.51 -30.28 38.45
N ILE A 81 1.31 -29.85 39.44
CA ILE A 81 2.24 -28.72 39.30
C ILE A 81 3.35 -29.05 38.30
N MET A 82 3.91 -30.26 38.36
CA MET A 82 4.98 -30.69 37.46
C MET A 82 4.47 -30.92 36.03
N ASP A 83 3.26 -31.45 35.86
CA ASP A 83 2.61 -31.57 34.55
C ASP A 83 2.42 -30.19 33.90
N ARG A 84 1.98 -29.17 34.67
CA ARG A 84 1.87 -27.79 34.18
C ARG A 84 3.23 -27.16 33.87
N LYS A 85 4.27 -27.51 34.62
CA LYS A 85 5.63 -27.03 34.31
C LYS A 85 6.07 -27.50 32.93
N GLN A 86 5.86 -28.77 32.61
CA GLN A 86 6.24 -29.35 31.32
C GLN A 86 5.37 -28.84 30.16
N THR A 87 4.06 -28.69 30.37
CA THR A 87 3.11 -28.37 29.29
C THR A 87 2.89 -26.87 29.08
N GLN A 88 3.00 -26.05 30.12
CA GLN A 88 2.61 -24.63 30.13
C GLN A 88 3.71 -23.69 30.63
N GLY A 89 4.94 -24.19 30.86
CA GLY A 89 6.06 -23.37 31.34
C GLY A 89 5.86 -22.81 32.75
N HIS A 90 5.03 -23.45 33.58
CA HIS A 90 4.71 -23.02 34.95
C HIS A 90 5.97 -22.95 35.83
N ILE A 91 6.12 -21.86 36.59
CA ILE A 91 7.32 -21.65 37.42
C ILE A 91 7.21 -22.45 38.71
N VAL A 92 8.19 -23.33 38.97
CA VAL A 92 8.23 -24.19 40.17
C VAL A 92 9.49 -23.89 40.97
N LEU A 93 9.32 -23.60 42.26
CA LEU A 93 10.38 -23.26 43.21
C LEU A 93 10.37 -24.23 44.40
N PRO A 94 11.30 -25.20 44.48
CA PRO A 94 11.36 -26.12 45.61
C PRO A 94 12.15 -25.57 46.80
N ILE A 95 11.66 -25.88 47.99
CA ILE A 95 12.28 -25.66 49.29
C ILE A 95 12.40 -27.02 49.95
N PHE A 96 13.61 -27.50 50.13
CA PHE A 96 13.93 -28.75 50.81
C PHE A 96 14.08 -28.45 52.30
N TYR A 97 12.97 -28.59 53.04
CA TYR A 97 12.85 -28.21 54.45
C TYR A 97 13.20 -29.39 55.34
N HIS A 98 14.37 -29.34 55.99
CA HIS A 98 14.92 -30.43 56.81
C HIS A 98 15.00 -31.79 56.10
N VAL A 99 15.24 -31.74 54.79
CA VAL A 99 15.31 -32.91 53.90
C VAL A 99 16.46 -32.72 52.92
N ASP A 100 17.25 -33.76 52.71
CA ASP A 100 18.29 -33.77 51.68
C ASP A 100 17.66 -33.87 50.27
N PRO A 101 17.98 -32.96 49.32
CA PRO A 101 17.47 -33.01 47.96
C PRO A 101 17.76 -34.33 47.23
N SER A 102 18.84 -35.03 47.58
CA SER A 102 19.18 -36.35 47.04
C SER A 102 18.19 -37.43 47.45
N HIS A 103 17.62 -37.34 48.66
CA HIS A 103 16.54 -38.22 49.11
C HIS A 103 15.25 -37.98 48.32
N VAL A 104 14.97 -36.74 47.92
CA VAL A 104 13.82 -36.44 47.04
C VAL A 104 14.05 -37.01 45.64
N ARG A 105 15.23 -36.78 45.07
CA ARG A 105 15.60 -37.24 43.71
C ARG A 105 15.56 -38.77 43.56
N ASN A 106 16.11 -39.47 44.55
CA ASN A 106 16.27 -40.93 44.51
C ASN A 106 15.23 -41.68 45.34
N ILE A 107 14.24 -40.97 45.90
CA ILE A 107 13.24 -41.55 46.81
C ILE A 107 13.91 -42.31 47.98
N GLY A 108 14.89 -41.67 48.59
CA GLY A 108 15.64 -42.19 49.74
C GLY A 108 15.10 -41.72 51.09
N GLY A 109 15.67 -42.24 52.18
CA GLY A 109 15.30 -41.84 53.55
C GLY A 109 13.85 -42.20 53.92
N SER A 110 13.14 -41.29 54.60
CA SER A 110 11.74 -41.49 55.03
C SER A 110 10.75 -41.63 53.87
N PHE A 111 11.12 -41.18 52.67
CA PHE A 111 10.25 -41.25 51.50
C PHE A 111 10.14 -42.67 50.94
N THR A 112 11.17 -43.52 51.11
CA THR A 112 11.15 -44.92 50.65
C THR A 112 9.96 -45.66 51.27
N THR A 113 9.87 -45.61 52.60
CA THR A 113 8.77 -46.22 53.36
C THR A 113 7.41 -45.61 52.99
N SER A 114 7.35 -44.29 52.79
CA SER A 114 6.10 -43.61 52.40
C SER A 114 5.57 -44.10 51.05
N PHE A 115 6.45 -44.26 50.05
CA PHE A 115 6.05 -44.79 48.75
C PHE A 115 5.74 -46.29 48.79
N GLU A 116 6.47 -47.10 49.58
CA GLU A 116 6.16 -48.52 49.80
C GLU A 116 4.77 -48.72 50.43
N GLU A 117 4.36 -47.81 51.33
CA GLU A 117 3.01 -47.83 51.91
C GLU A 117 1.91 -47.52 50.88
N HIS A 118 2.09 -46.50 50.04
CA HIS A 118 1.15 -46.22 48.93
C HIS A 118 1.11 -47.39 47.94
N GLU A 119 2.23 -48.08 47.78
CA GLU A 119 2.34 -49.27 46.94
C GLU A 119 1.72 -50.54 47.55
N SER A 120 1.51 -50.61 48.86
CA SER A 120 0.91 -51.78 49.52
C SER A 120 -0.60 -51.62 49.77
N LYS A 121 -1.11 -50.38 49.83
CA LYS A 121 -2.54 -50.05 50.08
C LYS A 121 -3.42 -49.99 48.80
N ARG A 122 -2.99 -50.60 47.69
CA ARG A 122 -3.55 -50.40 46.33
C ARG A 122 -4.90 -51.09 46.05
N PRO A 123 -5.84 -50.41 45.37
CA PRO A 123 -6.83 -51.02 44.46
C PRO A 123 -6.20 -51.30 43.06
N VAL A 124 -6.74 -52.27 42.33
CA VAL A 124 -6.17 -52.80 41.06
C VAL A 124 -6.07 -51.76 39.92
N ASP A 125 -6.80 -50.64 40.01
CA ASP A 125 -6.91 -49.62 38.96
C ASP A 125 -5.96 -48.40 39.12
N GLU A 126 -5.20 -48.26 40.22
CA GLU A 126 -4.36 -47.07 40.53
C GLU A 126 -2.85 -47.25 40.22
N VAL A 127 -2.43 -48.29 39.49
CA VAL A 127 -1.01 -48.61 39.23
C VAL A 127 -0.26 -47.48 38.51
N ASP A 128 -0.96 -46.67 37.71
CA ASP A 128 -0.37 -45.56 36.97
C ASP A 128 -0.19 -44.28 37.80
N GLU A 129 -0.94 -44.08 38.88
CA GLU A 129 -0.84 -42.85 39.70
C GLU A 129 0.44 -42.82 40.53
N VAL A 130 0.78 -43.91 41.23
CA VAL A 130 2.00 -43.96 42.05
C VAL A 130 3.25 -43.81 41.18
N LYS A 131 3.24 -44.36 39.96
CA LYS A 131 4.32 -44.15 38.98
C LYS A 131 4.45 -42.67 38.60
N ARG A 132 3.34 -41.98 38.34
CA ARG A 132 3.36 -40.53 38.06
C ARG A 132 3.88 -39.73 39.25
N TRP A 133 3.47 -40.06 40.48
CA TRP A 133 3.99 -39.39 41.68
C TRP A 133 5.49 -39.60 41.85
N LYS A 134 5.99 -40.84 41.69
CA LYS A 134 7.44 -41.12 41.75
C LYS A 134 8.22 -40.33 40.70
N ALA A 135 7.70 -40.22 39.48
CA ALA A 135 8.30 -39.43 38.42
C ALA A 135 8.34 -37.92 38.74
N ALA A 136 7.21 -37.35 39.17
CA ALA A 136 7.12 -35.94 39.57
C ALA A 136 8.02 -35.61 40.78
N PHE A 137 8.12 -36.55 41.74
CA PHE A 137 8.98 -36.42 42.92
C PHE A 137 10.48 -36.45 42.56
N ALA A 138 10.89 -37.35 41.68
CA ALA A 138 12.25 -37.38 41.15
C ALA A 138 12.59 -36.10 40.35
N GLU A 139 11.64 -35.62 39.54
CA GLU A 139 11.82 -34.41 38.74
C GLU A 139 11.98 -33.16 39.61
N VAL A 140 11.16 -32.98 40.64
CA VAL A 140 11.32 -31.84 41.56
C VAL A 140 12.66 -31.90 42.32
N GLY A 141 13.15 -33.10 42.67
CA GLY A 141 14.48 -33.31 43.27
C GLY A 141 15.66 -32.99 42.34
N ASN A 142 15.43 -32.86 41.03
CA ASN A 142 16.42 -32.40 40.07
C ASN A 142 16.50 -30.88 39.96
N LEU A 143 15.53 -30.15 40.51
CA LEU A 143 15.49 -28.69 40.44
C LEU A 143 16.40 -28.06 41.50
N LYS A 144 17.04 -26.95 41.12
CA LYS A 144 17.79 -26.11 42.06
C LYS A 144 16.80 -25.35 42.95
N GLY A 145 16.82 -25.65 44.24
CA GLY A 145 15.97 -25.04 45.27
C GLY A 145 16.77 -24.55 46.47
N TRP A 146 16.07 -24.11 47.52
CA TRP A 146 16.68 -23.78 48.80
C TRP A 146 16.74 -25.03 49.68
N HIS A 147 17.90 -25.30 50.26
CA HIS A 147 18.08 -26.37 51.23
C HIS A 147 18.19 -25.77 52.63
N ILE A 148 17.26 -26.11 53.52
CA ILE A 148 17.18 -25.60 54.89
C ILE A 148 17.46 -26.78 55.83
N GLY A 149 18.74 -27.04 56.08
CA GLY A 149 19.19 -28.13 56.98
C GLY A 149 19.15 -27.71 58.45
N GLY A 150 18.58 -28.57 59.31
CA GLY A 150 18.40 -28.27 60.74
C GLY A 150 19.69 -28.30 61.57
N ASP A 151 20.69 -29.07 61.14
CA ASP A 151 21.85 -29.36 62.00
C ASP A 151 23.11 -28.54 61.64
N LYS A 152 23.10 -27.80 60.52
CA LYS A 152 24.24 -26.99 60.00
C LYS A 152 23.77 -25.81 59.12
N SER A 153 22.93 -24.90 59.63
CA SER A 153 22.51 -23.72 58.85
C SER A 153 23.45 -22.52 59.04
N ASP A 154 23.95 -21.93 57.94
CA ASP A 154 24.75 -20.70 57.96
C ASP A 154 23.92 -19.42 58.23
N ARG A 155 22.58 -19.50 58.28
CA ARG A 155 21.67 -18.35 58.43
C ARG A 155 20.30 -18.72 59.03
N PRO A 156 19.59 -17.77 59.69
CA PRO A 156 18.23 -17.99 60.20
C PRO A 156 17.18 -18.21 59.10
N GLU A 157 16.09 -18.92 59.42
CA GLU A 157 14.94 -19.14 58.51
C GLU A 157 14.34 -17.84 57.96
N ALA A 158 14.30 -16.78 58.78
CA ALA A 158 13.85 -15.46 58.35
C ALA A 158 14.66 -14.93 57.14
N GLY A 159 15.96 -15.16 57.13
CA GLY A 159 16.82 -14.81 56.00
C GLY A 159 16.46 -15.60 54.75
N TYR A 160 16.14 -16.91 54.87
CA TYR A 160 15.64 -17.71 53.74
C TYR A 160 14.33 -17.16 53.18
N ILE A 161 13.39 -16.80 54.06
CA ILE A 161 12.10 -16.22 53.66
C ILE A 161 12.28 -14.92 52.87
N GLU A 162 13.13 -13.99 53.34
CA GLU A 162 13.40 -12.74 52.62
C GLU A 162 13.95 -12.97 51.20
N GLU A 163 14.90 -13.89 51.05
CA GLU A 163 15.47 -14.23 49.75
C GLU A 163 14.44 -14.90 48.84
N ILE A 164 13.65 -15.85 49.37
CA ILE A 164 12.59 -16.53 48.62
C ILE A 164 11.58 -15.50 48.10
N VAL A 165 11.10 -14.60 48.96
CA VAL A 165 10.15 -13.55 48.59
C VAL A 165 10.74 -12.65 47.49
N LYS A 166 12.01 -12.25 47.63
CA LYS A 166 12.72 -11.47 46.60
C LYS A 166 12.78 -12.22 45.27
N LYS A 167 13.11 -13.51 45.30
CA LYS A 167 13.20 -14.36 44.10
C LYS A 167 11.85 -14.59 43.43
N VAL A 168 10.78 -14.74 44.22
CA VAL A 168 9.41 -14.87 43.72
C VAL A 168 9.00 -13.60 42.98
N ILE A 169 9.25 -12.42 43.55
CA ILE A 169 8.96 -11.13 42.90
C ILE A 169 9.74 -10.98 41.59
N GLU A 170 11.03 -11.33 41.59
CA GLU A 170 11.87 -11.31 40.38
C GLU A 170 11.32 -12.24 39.29
N LYS A 171 10.95 -13.48 39.65
CA LYS A 171 10.41 -14.47 38.72
C LYS A 171 9.05 -14.06 38.15
N LEU A 172 8.15 -13.54 38.98
CA LEU A 172 6.84 -13.02 38.55
C LEU A 172 6.94 -11.76 37.67
N ARG A 173 8.01 -10.96 37.82
CA ARG A 173 8.30 -9.84 36.92
C ARG A 173 8.84 -10.34 35.58
N SER A 174 9.80 -11.27 35.60
CA SER A 174 10.43 -11.81 34.38
C SER A 174 9.49 -12.59 33.46
N SER A 175 8.33 -13.05 33.97
CA SER A 175 7.31 -13.74 33.18
C SER A 175 6.31 -12.79 32.51
N ARG A 176 6.31 -11.50 32.84
CA ARG A 176 5.54 -10.46 32.13
C ARG A 176 6.41 -9.86 31.02
N SER A 177 6.28 -10.42 29.81
CA SER A 177 6.79 -9.91 28.53
C SER A 177 8.31 -9.64 28.44
N ARG A 178 9.02 -10.47 27.66
CA ARG A 178 10.38 -10.20 27.15
C ARG A 178 10.42 -9.71 25.70
N HIS A 179 9.28 -9.37 25.11
CA HIS A 179 9.20 -9.12 23.67
C HIS A 179 9.34 -7.65 23.25
N VAL A 180 9.18 -6.68 24.18
CA VAL A 180 9.25 -5.25 23.83
C VAL A 180 10.67 -4.68 23.99
N SER A 181 11.51 -5.26 24.85
CA SER A 181 12.80 -4.68 25.23
C SER A 181 13.98 -5.01 24.30
N GLU A 182 13.98 -6.13 23.58
CA GLU A 182 15.14 -6.53 22.76
C GLU A 182 15.43 -5.58 21.57
N GLU A 183 14.40 -4.92 21.01
CA GLU A 183 14.57 -3.92 19.94
C GLU A 183 14.95 -2.52 20.46
N LEU A 184 14.50 -2.13 21.66
CA LEU A 184 14.74 -0.79 22.24
C LEU A 184 16.07 -0.68 23.02
N GLU A 185 16.65 -1.82 23.41
CA GLU A 185 17.94 -1.88 24.12
C GLU A 185 19.15 -1.60 23.20
N LYS A 186 19.08 -1.94 21.91
CA LYS A 186 20.20 -1.76 20.96
C LYS A 186 19.92 -0.63 19.97
N GLY A 187 20.83 0.35 19.89
CA GLY A 187 20.92 1.26 18.74
C GLY A 187 21.02 2.75 19.09
N SER A 188 20.02 3.30 19.79
CA SER A 188 19.76 4.76 19.79
C SER A 188 19.61 5.36 21.20
N ARG A 189 20.05 6.60 21.42
CA ARG A 189 19.95 7.30 22.74
C ARG A 189 18.59 7.96 22.92
N VAL A 190 18.07 8.61 21.87
CA VAL A 190 16.76 9.26 21.83
C VAL A 190 15.85 8.53 20.85
N ILE A 191 14.75 7.99 21.34
CA ILE A 191 13.78 7.21 20.57
C ILE A 191 12.46 8.00 20.51
N GLY A 192 12.01 8.30 19.29
CA GLY A 192 10.78 9.02 19.02
C GLY A 192 9.63 8.07 18.67
N LEU A 193 8.55 8.07 19.46
CA LEU A 193 7.31 7.34 19.18
C LEU A 193 6.25 8.30 18.63
N TRP A 194 5.69 8.00 17.46
CA TRP A 194 4.68 8.86 16.84
C TRP A 194 3.47 8.13 16.27
N GLY A 195 2.39 8.87 16.03
CA GLY A 195 1.12 8.33 15.51
C GLY A 195 -0.11 9.12 15.97
N MET A 196 -1.29 8.69 15.52
CA MET A 196 -2.57 9.37 15.78
C MET A 196 -2.89 9.51 17.29
N GLY A 197 -3.74 10.47 17.65
CA GLY A 197 -4.30 10.58 19.00
C GLY A 197 -5.00 9.28 19.43
N GLY A 198 -4.83 8.88 20.70
CA GLY A 198 -5.46 7.68 21.25
C GLY A 198 -4.88 6.33 20.81
N ILE A 199 -3.81 6.32 20.00
CA ILE A 199 -3.17 5.10 19.49
C ILE A 199 -2.43 4.27 20.54
N GLY A 200 -2.15 4.84 21.72
CA GLY A 200 -1.43 4.16 22.80
C GLY A 200 0.06 4.50 22.93
N LYS A 201 0.55 5.60 22.32
CA LYS A 201 1.96 6.05 22.47
C LYS A 201 2.40 6.19 23.93
N THR A 202 1.62 6.92 24.72
CA THR A 202 1.87 7.14 26.15
C THR A 202 1.88 5.82 26.92
N THR A 203 0.93 4.92 26.62
CA THR A 203 0.83 3.60 27.25
C THR A 203 2.02 2.70 26.89
N LEU A 204 2.48 2.74 25.63
CA LEU A 204 3.67 2.02 25.21
C LEU A 204 4.93 2.57 25.88
N ALA A 205 5.09 3.90 25.92
CA ALA A 205 6.21 4.55 26.60
C ALA A 205 6.22 4.25 28.10
N GLU A 206 5.04 4.18 28.73
CA GLU A 206 4.89 3.80 30.15
C GLU A 206 5.30 2.34 30.39
N ALA A 207 4.83 1.40 29.57
CA ALA A 207 5.22 0.00 29.68
C ALA A 207 6.74 -0.20 29.55
N VAL A 208 7.36 0.46 28.56
CA VAL A 208 8.83 0.43 28.36
C VAL A 208 9.55 1.09 29.54
N TYR A 209 9.05 2.22 30.02
CA TYR A 209 9.62 2.91 31.17
C TYR A 209 9.61 2.02 32.42
N GLU A 210 8.49 1.35 32.71
CA GLU A 210 8.39 0.44 33.84
C GLU A 210 9.37 -0.73 33.74
N GLU A 211 9.45 -1.36 32.56
CA GLU A 211 10.34 -2.51 32.30
C GLU A 211 11.82 -2.14 32.43
N MET A 212 12.25 -1.04 31.79
CA MET A 212 13.66 -0.65 31.72
C MET A 212 14.16 0.09 32.95
N SER A 213 13.25 0.65 33.78
CA SER A 213 13.61 1.60 34.83
C SER A 213 14.63 1.13 35.86
N GLN A 214 14.77 -0.19 36.07
CA GLN A 214 15.71 -0.76 37.04
C GLN A 214 17.17 -0.69 36.56
N ASN A 215 17.40 -0.47 35.27
CA ASN A 215 18.74 -0.47 34.65
C ASN A 215 19.42 0.92 34.64
N PHE A 216 18.81 1.92 35.28
CA PHE A 216 19.22 3.33 35.25
C PHE A 216 19.32 3.94 36.65
N GLU A 217 20.25 4.87 36.84
CA GLU A 217 20.54 5.50 38.15
C GLU A 217 19.49 6.55 38.53
N SER A 218 18.88 7.19 37.54
CA SER A 218 17.78 8.14 37.74
C SER A 218 16.78 8.03 36.62
N ARG A 219 15.52 8.36 36.92
CA ARG A 219 14.42 8.16 36.01
C ARG A 219 13.33 9.20 36.20
N CYS A 220 12.75 9.67 35.12
CA CYS A 220 11.62 10.59 35.17
C CYS A 220 10.67 10.37 33.99
N PHE A 221 9.38 10.24 34.29
CA PHE A 221 8.33 10.27 33.29
C PHE A 221 7.65 11.64 33.35
N LEU A 222 7.75 12.42 32.28
CA LEU A 222 7.16 13.75 32.17
C LEU A 222 5.94 13.71 31.23
N GLN A 223 4.76 13.54 31.82
CA GLN A 223 3.47 13.53 31.09
C GLN A 223 3.08 14.93 30.60
N ASN A 224 2.45 14.99 29.43
CA ASN A 224 1.84 16.18 28.81
C ASN A 224 2.78 17.40 28.77
N VAL A 225 3.95 17.24 28.16
CA VAL A 225 5.00 18.28 28.11
C VAL A 225 4.46 19.58 27.49
N SER A 226 3.79 19.49 26.35
CA SER A 226 3.31 20.69 25.63
C SER A 226 2.30 21.49 26.44
N GLU A 227 1.32 20.82 27.05
CA GLU A 227 0.31 21.44 27.92
C GLU A 227 0.95 22.09 29.16
N LYS A 228 1.91 21.40 29.79
CA LYS A 228 2.61 21.93 30.97
C LYS A 228 3.48 23.13 30.66
N ILE A 229 4.12 23.16 29.48
CA ILE A 229 4.88 24.34 29.04
C ILE A 229 3.95 25.54 28.84
N GLN A 230 2.78 25.34 28.22
CA GLN A 230 1.81 26.41 28.03
C GLN A 230 1.25 26.96 29.35
N THR A 231 1.02 26.08 30.32
CA THR A 231 0.37 26.44 31.59
C THR A 231 1.34 26.95 32.66
N HIS A 232 2.54 26.38 32.75
CA HIS A 232 3.50 26.66 33.85
C HIS A 232 4.79 27.33 33.36
N GLY A 233 5.04 27.41 32.05
CA GLY A 233 6.28 27.94 31.49
C GLY A 233 7.40 26.89 31.39
N LYS A 234 8.21 27.05 30.34
CA LYS A 234 9.28 26.12 29.96
C LYS A 234 10.41 26.02 30.99
N GLU A 235 10.81 27.12 31.63
CA GLU A 235 11.92 27.08 32.61
C GLU A 235 11.53 26.32 33.88
N ILE A 236 10.29 26.49 34.36
CA ILE A 236 9.78 25.82 35.56
C ILE A 236 9.73 24.31 35.35
N LEU A 237 9.17 23.88 34.20
CA LEU A 237 9.08 22.45 33.88
C LEU A 237 10.45 21.79 33.74
N ARG A 238 11.40 22.47 33.08
CA ARG A 238 12.78 22.00 32.98
C ARG A 238 13.41 21.87 34.36
N ASN A 239 13.27 22.88 35.22
CA ASN A 239 13.88 22.86 36.55
C ASN A 239 13.29 21.75 37.43
N ASP A 240 11.99 21.45 37.30
CA ASP A 240 11.34 20.30 37.96
C ASP A 240 11.86 18.95 37.44
N LEU A 241 12.09 18.82 36.12
CA LEU A 241 12.72 17.62 35.56
C LEU A 241 14.14 17.42 36.12
N LEU A 242 14.95 18.48 36.12
CA LEU A 242 16.33 18.41 36.60
C LEU A 242 16.42 18.12 38.09
N SER A 243 15.50 18.67 38.90
CA SER A 243 15.45 18.47 40.35
C SER A 243 15.23 16.98 40.67
N LYS A 244 14.31 16.33 39.94
CA LYS A 244 14.05 14.88 40.02
C LYS A 244 15.25 14.06 39.57
N LEU A 245 15.88 14.43 38.45
CA LEU A 245 17.01 13.68 37.91
C LEU A 245 18.24 13.73 38.81
N LEU A 246 18.54 14.89 39.38
CA LEU A 246 19.69 15.12 40.27
C LEU A 246 19.40 14.81 41.74
N ASN A 247 18.15 14.51 42.10
CA ASN A 247 17.68 14.28 43.47
C ASN A 247 17.93 15.49 44.39
N GLU A 248 17.65 16.71 43.88
CA GLU A 248 17.76 17.95 44.62
C GLU A 248 16.40 18.58 44.83
N LYS A 249 16.13 19.12 46.03
CA LYS A 249 14.83 19.71 46.35
C LYS A 249 14.53 21.00 45.57
N TYR A 250 15.56 21.75 45.16
CA TYR A 250 15.36 23.02 44.48
C TYR A 250 16.51 23.31 43.51
N ILE A 251 16.16 23.44 42.22
CA ILE A 251 17.06 23.89 41.15
C ILE A 251 16.45 25.15 40.56
N LYS A 252 17.24 26.23 40.50
CA LYS A 252 16.82 27.50 39.90
C LYS A 252 17.78 27.88 38.78
N ILE A 253 17.36 27.63 37.55
CA ILE A 253 18.06 28.07 36.34
C ILE A 253 17.14 29.07 35.65
N ASP A 254 17.49 30.35 35.76
CA ASP A 254 16.74 31.46 35.15
C ASP A 254 17.16 31.70 33.68
N THR A 255 18.23 31.05 33.22
CA THR A 255 18.75 31.16 31.85
C THR A 255 18.20 30.08 30.91
N PRO A 256 18.08 30.32 29.60
CA PRO A 256 17.67 29.30 28.63
C PRO A 256 18.63 28.11 28.52
N SER A 257 19.92 28.32 28.80
CA SER A 257 20.96 27.29 28.81
C SER A 257 21.12 26.65 30.19
N ILE A 258 21.34 25.33 30.20
CA ILE A 258 21.77 24.59 31.39
C ILE A 258 23.29 24.71 31.47
N GLY A 259 23.76 25.51 32.43
CA GLY A 259 25.19 25.75 32.65
C GLY A 259 25.79 24.90 33.77
N TYR A 260 27.03 25.24 34.13
CA TYR A 260 27.71 24.71 35.31
C TYR A 260 26.95 25.09 36.60
N PRO A 261 26.84 24.20 37.62
CA PRO A 261 27.39 22.83 37.70
C PRO A 261 26.44 21.73 37.21
N TYR A 262 25.20 22.08 36.82
CA TYR A 262 24.16 21.10 36.51
C TYR A 262 24.48 20.26 35.26
N GLN A 263 25.05 20.89 34.24
CA GLN A 263 25.46 20.20 33.01
C GLN A 263 26.45 19.05 33.29
N GLU A 264 27.49 19.29 34.08
CA GLU A 264 28.52 18.29 34.38
C GLU A 264 27.94 17.11 35.18
N ARG A 265 27.06 17.40 36.12
CA ARG A 265 26.40 16.37 36.94
C ARG A 265 25.44 15.50 36.14
N LEU A 266 24.72 16.07 35.18
CA LEU A 266 23.84 15.32 34.29
C LEU A 266 24.64 14.45 33.31
N ASN A 267 25.78 14.95 32.82
CA ASN A 267 26.69 14.21 31.95
C ASN A 267 27.31 12.98 32.64
N ASN A 268 27.42 12.99 33.96
CA ASN A 268 28.00 11.89 34.74
C ASN A 268 26.95 10.86 35.21
N LYS A 269 25.68 11.00 34.79
CA LYS A 269 24.58 10.17 35.29
C LYS A 269 23.88 9.43 34.16
N LYS A 270 23.66 8.13 34.35
CA LYS A 270 22.87 7.30 33.43
C LYS A 270 21.38 7.42 33.72
N VAL A 271 20.62 8.11 32.87
CA VAL A 271 19.20 8.42 33.13
C VAL A 271 18.24 7.80 32.12
N LEU A 272 17.01 7.52 32.58
CA LEU A 272 15.86 7.16 31.74
C LEU A 272 14.80 8.26 31.79
N VAL A 273 14.55 8.93 30.67
CA VAL A 273 13.58 10.04 30.61
C VAL A 273 12.50 9.75 29.57
N VAL A 274 11.23 9.95 29.95
CA VAL A 274 10.13 10.00 28.98
C VAL A 274 9.61 11.43 28.89
N LEU A 275 9.58 11.98 27.68
CA LEU A 275 8.95 13.25 27.35
C LEU A 275 7.69 12.96 26.54
N ASP A 276 6.53 13.05 27.19
CA ASP A 276 5.26 12.64 26.61
C ASP A 276 4.45 13.84 26.07
N ASP A 277 3.85 13.67 24.88
CA ASP A 277 3.06 14.66 24.15
C ASP A 277 3.83 15.96 23.85
N VAL A 278 4.93 15.81 23.10
CA VAL A 278 5.75 16.92 22.57
C VAL A 278 5.16 17.41 21.24
N SER A 279 4.98 18.72 21.11
CA SER A 279 4.38 19.36 19.93
C SER A 279 5.37 20.24 19.14
N HIS A 280 6.53 20.55 19.72
CA HIS A 280 7.57 21.34 19.05
C HIS A 280 8.97 20.85 19.41
N GLN A 281 9.87 20.85 18.42
CA GLN A 281 11.24 20.35 18.58
C GLN A 281 12.02 21.08 19.69
N ASP A 282 11.82 22.40 19.84
CA ASP A 282 12.48 23.21 20.86
C ASP A 282 12.21 22.70 22.29
N GLN A 283 11.05 22.08 22.52
CA GLN A 283 10.69 21.54 23.84
C GLN A 283 11.68 20.43 24.24
N ILE A 284 12.13 19.59 23.31
CA ILE A 284 13.13 18.54 23.56
C ILE A 284 14.48 19.16 23.95
N ALA A 285 14.91 20.19 23.20
CA ALA A 285 16.17 20.88 23.44
C ALA A 285 16.18 21.60 24.80
N ILE A 286 15.09 22.27 25.16
CA ILE A 286 14.95 23.01 26.43
C ILE A 286 14.99 22.05 27.63
N MET A 287 14.49 20.82 27.51
CA MET A 287 14.55 19.82 28.59
C MET A 287 15.97 19.33 28.90
N GLY A 288 16.97 19.71 28.11
CA GLY A 288 18.38 19.41 28.40
C GLY A 288 18.83 18.03 27.96
N VAL A 289 18.11 17.40 27.02
CA VAL A 289 18.40 16.04 26.52
C VAL A 289 19.85 15.86 26.06
N LYS A 290 20.46 16.92 25.51
CA LYS A 290 21.87 16.95 25.08
C LYS A 290 22.91 16.85 26.21
N HIS A 291 22.50 17.12 27.45
CA HIS A 291 23.38 17.16 28.62
C HIS A 291 23.29 15.89 29.48
N PHE A 292 22.54 14.87 29.06
CA PHE A 292 22.48 13.60 29.80
C PHE A 292 23.72 12.74 29.51
N GLY A 293 24.13 11.93 30.49
CA GLY A 293 25.33 11.13 30.40
C GLY A 293 25.24 9.95 29.44
N ASP A 294 26.38 9.36 29.12
CA ASP A 294 26.47 8.20 28.24
C ASP A 294 25.72 6.99 28.83
N GLY A 295 25.08 6.22 27.95
CA GLY A 295 24.19 5.12 28.33
C GLY A 295 22.79 5.55 28.80
N SER A 296 22.48 6.85 28.82
CA SER A 296 21.11 7.33 29.04
C SER A 296 20.18 6.96 27.90
N LYS A 297 18.88 6.82 28.19
CA LYS A 297 17.82 6.55 27.22
C LYS A 297 16.70 7.58 27.38
N ILE A 298 16.27 8.15 26.26
CA ILE A 298 15.21 9.15 26.22
C ILE A 298 14.14 8.67 25.25
N ILE A 299 12.89 8.64 25.71
CA ILE A 299 11.73 8.31 24.89
C ILE A 299 10.92 9.58 24.72
N VAL A 300 10.64 9.97 23.50
CA VAL A 300 9.83 11.14 23.17
C VAL A 300 8.57 10.67 22.47
N THR A 301 7.38 11.05 22.96
CA THR A 301 6.12 10.76 22.25
C THR A 301 5.60 12.04 21.57
N SER A 302 5.19 11.93 20.31
CA SER A 302 4.63 13.03 19.52
C SER A 302 3.46 12.55 18.66
N ARG A 303 2.59 13.47 18.24
CA ARG A 303 1.57 13.19 17.20
C ARG A 303 2.08 13.52 15.80
N ASP A 304 3.08 14.39 15.73
CA ASP A 304 3.70 14.89 14.51
C ASP A 304 5.08 14.27 14.34
N ARG A 305 5.31 13.64 13.19
CA ARG A 305 6.61 13.05 12.84
C ARG A 305 7.71 14.11 12.73
N THR A 306 7.39 15.28 12.18
CA THR A 306 8.38 16.33 11.85
C THR A 306 9.05 16.89 13.12
N VAL A 307 8.34 16.88 14.25
CA VAL A 307 8.86 17.22 15.58
C VAL A 307 10.01 16.30 16.01
N LEU A 308 10.01 15.05 15.54
CA LEU A 308 10.99 14.04 15.90
C LEU A 308 12.15 13.93 14.92
N ASP A 309 11.97 14.29 13.63
CA ASP A 309 12.98 14.11 12.58
C ASP A 309 14.33 14.79 12.92
N ASN A 310 14.31 15.88 13.71
CA ASN A 310 15.50 16.58 14.17
C ASN A 310 15.70 16.51 15.71
N GLY A 311 14.86 15.76 16.41
CA GLY A 311 14.81 15.69 17.88
C GLY A 311 15.07 14.29 18.45
N ALA A 312 15.01 13.25 17.63
CA ALA A 312 15.26 11.86 17.99
C ALA A 312 16.32 11.23 17.07
N ASP A 313 17.07 10.25 17.59
CA ASP A 313 18.06 9.50 16.80
C ASP A 313 17.37 8.46 15.91
N GLU A 314 16.23 7.95 16.39
CA GLU A 314 15.42 6.94 15.71
C GLU A 314 13.94 7.20 15.97
N THR A 315 13.10 7.01 14.94
CA THR A 315 11.66 7.25 15.02
C THR A 315 10.86 6.01 14.65
N SER A 316 9.92 5.63 15.51
CA SER A 316 9.04 4.48 15.33
C SER A 316 7.57 4.90 15.30
N GLU A 317 6.86 4.51 14.25
CA GLU A 317 5.41 4.70 14.13
C GLU A 317 4.66 3.66 14.97
N VAL A 318 3.81 4.11 15.90
CA VAL A 318 2.91 3.24 16.66
C VAL A 318 1.72 2.88 15.78
N LYS A 319 1.63 1.60 15.43
CA LYS A 319 0.56 1.05 14.58
C LYS A 319 -0.72 0.81 15.38
N ASN A 320 -1.86 0.79 14.67
CA ASN A 320 -3.13 0.32 15.20
C ASN A 320 -3.02 -1.15 15.66
N LEU A 321 -3.93 -1.54 16.56
CA LEU A 321 -4.06 -2.95 16.94
C LEU A 321 -4.49 -3.79 15.74
N ASN A 322 -4.11 -5.07 15.72
CA ASN A 322 -4.69 -6.00 14.76
C ASN A 322 -6.16 -6.30 15.14
N GLU A 323 -6.89 -6.94 14.23
CA GLU A 323 -8.31 -7.25 14.42
C GLU A 323 -8.57 -8.08 15.69
N ILE A 324 -7.70 -9.06 15.98
CA ILE A 324 -7.83 -9.97 17.12
C ILE A 324 -7.66 -9.21 18.44
N ASP A 325 -6.58 -8.44 18.57
CA ASP A 325 -6.27 -7.65 19.76
C ASP A 325 -7.32 -6.55 19.98
N SER A 326 -7.85 -5.99 18.89
CA SER A 326 -8.92 -4.98 18.94
C SER A 326 -10.22 -5.55 19.48
N LEU A 327 -10.64 -6.71 18.96
CA LEU A 327 -11.81 -7.43 19.46
C LEU A 327 -11.63 -7.82 20.93
N GLN A 328 -10.42 -8.24 21.32
CA GLN A 328 -10.11 -8.59 22.69
C GLN A 328 -10.20 -7.37 23.62
N LEU A 329 -9.57 -6.25 23.26
CA LEU A 329 -9.62 -5.01 24.05
C LEU A 329 -11.06 -4.49 24.20
N PHE A 330 -11.82 -4.49 23.10
CA PHE A 330 -13.22 -4.11 23.12
C PHE A 330 -14.03 -5.03 24.03
N SER A 331 -13.83 -6.35 23.92
CA SER A 331 -14.56 -7.35 24.73
C SER A 331 -14.25 -7.25 26.22
N ILE A 332 -12.99 -6.96 26.59
CA ILE A 332 -12.60 -6.70 27.98
C ILE A 332 -13.39 -5.51 28.54
N CYS A 333 -13.63 -4.48 27.73
CA CYS A 333 -14.36 -3.29 28.16
C CYS A 333 -15.88 -3.52 28.21
N ALA A 334 -16.44 -4.12 27.15
CA ALA A 334 -17.88 -4.32 26.96
C ALA A 334 -18.47 -5.45 27.81
N PHE A 335 -17.70 -6.49 28.12
CA PHE A 335 -18.18 -7.68 28.84
C PHE A 335 -17.46 -7.91 30.18
N LYS A 336 -16.36 -7.19 30.48
CA LYS A 336 -15.51 -7.40 31.68
C LYS A 336 -14.92 -8.81 31.81
N GLN A 337 -14.81 -9.53 30.69
CA GLN A 337 -14.28 -10.89 30.64
C GLN A 337 -13.16 -10.98 29.60
N PHE A 338 -12.15 -11.81 29.87
CA PHE A 338 -11.09 -12.16 28.92
C PHE A 338 -11.62 -13.28 28.00
N VAL A 339 -12.50 -12.91 27.06
CA VAL A 339 -13.12 -13.89 26.17
C VAL A 339 -12.59 -13.66 24.76
N PHE A 340 -11.99 -14.70 24.18
CA PHE A 340 -11.49 -14.70 22.80
C PHE A 340 -12.62 -14.69 21.76
N ASN A 341 -13.87 -14.89 22.18
CA ASN A 341 -15.03 -14.96 21.33
C ASN A 341 -16.23 -14.33 22.06
N PRO A 342 -16.65 -13.09 21.75
CA PRO A 342 -17.88 -12.54 22.32
C PRO A 342 -19.04 -13.50 22.07
N ASP A 343 -20.05 -13.46 22.94
CA ASP A 343 -21.27 -14.26 22.78
C ASP A 343 -21.76 -14.20 21.33
N ALA A 344 -22.20 -15.33 20.75
CA ALA A 344 -22.49 -15.44 19.32
C ALA A 344 -23.48 -14.34 18.86
N ASP A 345 -24.36 -13.92 19.77
CA ASP A 345 -25.36 -12.87 19.60
C ASP A 345 -24.79 -11.43 19.60
N TYR A 346 -23.53 -11.19 19.95
CA TYR A 346 -22.92 -9.86 19.95
C TYR A 346 -21.68 -9.75 19.05
N ARG A 347 -21.25 -10.85 18.43
CA ARG A 347 -20.03 -10.90 17.62
C ARG A 347 -20.10 -9.99 16.39
N ASP A 348 -21.22 -10.00 15.66
CA ASP A 348 -21.37 -9.16 14.46
C ASP A 348 -21.35 -7.66 14.80
N LEU A 349 -21.98 -7.26 15.91
CA LEU A 349 -21.95 -5.88 16.39
C LEU A 349 -20.57 -5.49 16.91
N SER A 350 -19.90 -6.38 17.65
CA SER A 350 -18.55 -6.14 18.15
C SER A 350 -17.59 -5.87 16.98
N ILE A 351 -17.67 -6.64 15.90
CA ILE A 351 -16.89 -6.40 14.67
C ILE A 351 -17.23 -5.03 14.08
N LYS A 352 -18.50 -4.67 13.93
CA LYS A 352 -18.91 -3.34 13.43
C LYS A 352 -18.35 -2.18 14.27
N PHE A 353 -18.35 -2.30 15.60
CA PHE A 353 -17.73 -1.31 16.50
C PHE A 353 -16.22 -1.26 16.34
N VAL A 354 -15.55 -2.40 16.24
CA VAL A 354 -14.10 -2.46 16.01
C VAL A 354 -13.72 -1.82 14.67
N GLU A 355 -14.44 -2.16 13.60
CA GLU A 355 -14.27 -1.57 12.26
C GLU A 355 -14.52 -0.06 12.27
N TYR A 356 -15.58 0.41 12.94
CA TYR A 356 -15.88 1.84 13.09
C TYR A 356 -14.72 2.61 13.73
N THR A 357 -14.12 2.06 14.78
CA THR A 357 -12.94 2.68 15.42
C THR A 357 -11.66 2.55 14.61
N GLN A 358 -11.69 1.82 13.49
CA GLN A 358 -10.55 1.34 12.72
C GLN A 358 -9.38 0.95 13.61
N TYR A 359 -9.67 0.15 14.64
CA TYR A 359 -8.68 -0.47 15.52
C TYR A 359 -7.90 0.52 16.42
N ASN A 360 -8.45 1.71 16.69
CA ASN A 360 -7.86 2.68 17.63
C ASN A 360 -8.13 2.26 19.11
N PRO A 361 -7.10 2.00 19.94
CA PRO A 361 -7.27 1.49 21.29
C PRO A 361 -8.16 2.33 22.21
N LEU A 362 -8.01 3.65 22.16
CA LEU A 362 -8.76 4.54 23.04
C LEU A 362 -10.24 4.60 22.64
N ALA A 363 -10.54 4.69 21.34
CA ALA A 363 -11.90 4.63 20.84
C ALA A 363 -12.58 3.29 21.16
N LEU A 364 -11.87 2.17 21.00
CA LEU A 364 -12.33 0.83 21.39
C LEU A 364 -12.70 0.77 22.88
N LYS A 365 -11.83 1.33 23.74
CA LYS A 365 -12.04 1.36 25.19
C LYS A 365 -13.26 2.22 25.56
N VAL A 366 -13.40 3.41 24.98
CA VAL A 366 -14.54 4.32 25.24
C VAL A 366 -15.85 3.65 24.86
N LEU A 367 -15.97 3.16 23.62
CA LEU A 367 -17.20 2.53 23.14
C LEU A 367 -17.51 1.23 23.88
N GLY A 368 -16.50 0.39 24.11
CA GLY A 368 -16.69 -0.84 24.88
C GLY A 368 -17.20 -0.55 26.30
N CYS A 369 -16.64 0.43 27.01
CA CYS A 369 -17.12 0.78 28.35
C CYS A 369 -18.54 1.36 28.33
N GLN A 370 -18.90 2.16 27.33
CA GLN A 370 -20.24 2.76 27.19
C GLN A 370 -21.33 1.68 26.99
N LEU A 371 -20.98 0.59 26.30
CA LEU A 371 -21.87 -0.52 26.00
C LEU A 371 -21.97 -1.57 27.12
N TYR A 372 -21.16 -1.43 28.17
CA TYR A 372 -21.15 -2.35 29.30
C TYR A 372 -22.54 -2.46 29.93
N ASN A 373 -23.00 -3.70 30.13
CA ASN A 373 -24.28 -4.02 30.74
C ASN A 373 -25.52 -3.51 29.94
N LYS A 374 -25.36 -3.27 28.62
CA LYS A 374 -26.45 -2.90 27.70
C LYS A 374 -26.85 -4.08 26.81
N GLY A 375 -28.13 -4.16 26.46
CA GLY A 375 -28.65 -5.19 25.55
C GLY A 375 -28.41 -4.89 24.07
N ARG A 376 -28.54 -5.92 23.22
CA ARG A 376 -28.30 -5.85 21.76
C ARG A 376 -29.02 -4.71 21.04
N VAL A 377 -30.30 -4.47 21.32
CA VAL A 377 -31.09 -3.39 20.69
C VAL A 377 -30.47 -2.01 20.94
N TYR A 378 -29.90 -1.81 22.12
CA TYR A 378 -29.19 -0.57 22.44
C TYR A 378 -27.89 -0.45 21.63
N TRP A 379 -27.15 -1.53 21.47
CA TRP A 379 -25.92 -1.55 20.65
C TRP A 379 -26.21 -1.21 19.18
N GLU A 380 -27.28 -1.77 18.61
CA GLU A 380 -27.74 -1.47 17.26
C GLU A 380 -28.10 0.02 17.11
N SER A 381 -28.90 0.55 18.06
CA SER A 381 -29.27 1.97 18.07
C SER A 381 -28.07 2.90 18.25
N GLU A 382 -27.09 2.54 19.08
CA GLU A 382 -25.89 3.37 19.29
C GLU A 382 -24.97 3.33 18.06
N MET A 383 -24.83 2.18 17.40
CA MET A 383 -24.10 2.06 16.14
C MET A 383 -24.71 2.93 15.03
N ASP A 384 -26.05 2.97 14.92
CA ASP A 384 -26.72 3.84 13.96
C ASP A 384 -26.52 5.33 14.27
N LYS A 385 -26.52 5.70 15.55
CA LYS A 385 -26.21 7.07 15.98
C LYS A 385 -24.75 7.46 15.67
N LEU A 386 -23.79 6.54 15.84
CA LEU A 386 -22.36 6.81 15.57
C LEU A 386 -22.04 7.03 14.09
N LYS A 387 -22.85 6.48 13.18
CA LYS A 387 -22.73 6.79 11.74
C LYS A 387 -23.01 8.26 11.44
N GLU A 388 -23.79 8.92 12.29
CA GLU A 388 -24.16 10.32 12.10
C GLU A 388 -23.36 11.27 12.98
N TYR A 389 -23.11 10.92 14.25
CA TYR A 389 -22.45 11.77 15.24
C TYR A 389 -21.29 11.06 15.91
N ILE A 390 -20.17 11.75 16.07
CA ILE A 390 -19.03 11.19 16.80
C ILE A 390 -19.26 11.32 18.32
N GLU A 391 -18.84 10.29 19.05
CA GLU A 391 -18.93 10.27 20.51
C GLU A 391 -18.09 11.43 21.12
N PRO A 392 -18.62 12.18 22.11
CA PRO A 392 -17.96 13.36 22.69
C PRO A 392 -16.52 13.19 23.20
N ASP A 393 -16.21 12.09 23.89
CA ASP A 393 -14.86 11.83 24.40
C ASP A 393 -13.89 11.55 23.24
N ILE A 394 -14.31 10.73 22.26
CA ILE A 394 -13.54 10.48 21.03
C ILE A 394 -13.33 11.80 20.25
N TYR A 395 -14.37 12.62 20.12
CA TYR A 395 -14.31 13.92 19.47
C TYR A 395 -13.25 14.82 20.12
N LYS A 396 -13.22 14.92 21.45
CA LYS A 396 -12.26 15.76 22.18
C LYS A 396 -10.81 15.34 21.91
N ILE A 397 -10.56 14.04 21.90
CA ILE A 397 -9.23 13.47 21.67
C ILE A 397 -8.72 13.81 20.26
N LEU A 398 -9.56 13.56 19.25
CA LEU A 398 -9.19 13.81 17.85
C LEU A 398 -9.08 15.32 17.57
N LYS A 399 -9.99 16.12 18.13
CA LYS A 399 -10.03 17.57 17.94
C LYS A 399 -8.76 18.25 18.45
N THR A 400 -8.17 17.74 19.52
CA THR A 400 -6.92 18.30 20.06
C THR A 400 -5.81 18.34 19.00
N SER A 401 -5.72 17.34 18.12
CA SER A 401 -4.75 17.36 17.03
C SER A 401 -5.14 18.40 15.96
N PHE A 402 -6.44 18.58 15.70
CA PHE A 402 -6.93 19.54 14.70
C PHE A 402 -6.74 20.99 15.18
N ASP A 403 -6.89 21.25 16.47
CA ASP A 403 -6.72 22.56 17.07
C ASP A 403 -5.26 23.07 16.96
N GLY A 404 -4.29 22.15 16.82
CA GLY A 404 -2.87 22.46 16.60
C GLY A 404 -2.49 22.82 15.16
N LEU A 405 -3.40 22.67 14.20
CA LEU A 405 -3.18 23.06 12.80
C LEU A 405 -3.30 24.58 12.63
N ASP A 406 -2.65 25.13 11.60
CA ASP A 406 -2.90 26.52 11.20
C ASP A 406 -4.28 26.69 10.53
N GLU A 407 -4.74 27.94 10.38
CA GLU A 407 -6.08 28.21 9.82
C GLU A 407 -6.25 27.75 8.36
N GLN A 408 -5.18 27.73 7.57
CA GLN A 408 -5.23 27.25 6.20
C GLN A 408 -5.29 25.72 6.16
N GLU A 409 -4.46 25.04 6.95
CA GLU A 409 -4.46 23.59 7.14
C GLU A 409 -5.81 23.08 7.65
N LYS A 410 -6.45 23.81 8.59
CA LYS A 410 -7.81 23.49 9.05
C LYS A 410 -8.82 23.53 7.91
N ASN A 411 -8.79 24.55 7.06
CA ASN A 411 -9.72 24.67 5.94
C ASN A 411 -9.48 23.58 4.89
N ILE A 412 -8.23 23.30 4.55
CA ILE A 412 -7.84 22.19 3.66
C ILE A 412 -8.32 20.85 4.23
N PHE A 413 -8.12 20.61 5.52
CA PHE A 413 -8.58 19.41 6.19
C PHE A 413 -10.10 19.23 6.06
N LEU A 414 -10.88 20.30 6.29
CA LEU A 414 -12.35 20.25 6.19
C LEU A 414 -12.83 20.03 4.75
N ASP A 415 -12.15 20.64 3.77
CA ASP A 415 -12.45 20.42 2.35
C ASP A 415 -12.19 18.96 1.96
N ILE A 416 -11.07 18.38 2.42
CA ILE A 416 -10.75 16.97 2.16
C ILE A 416 -11.75 16.04 2.84
N ALA A 417 -12.07 16.28 4.12
CA ALA A 417 -13.01 15.45 4.89
C ALA A 417 -14.40 15.39 4.24
N ILE A 418 -14.86 16.47 3.61
CA ILE A 418 -16.21 16.55 3.06
C ILE A 418 -16.23 16.20 1.56
N PHE A 419 -15.35 16.80 0.76
CA PHE A 419 -15.41 16.70 -0.70
C PHE A 419 -14.47 15.66 -1.27
N PHE A 420 -13.23 15.57 -0.75
CA PHE A 420 -12.13 14.90 -1.47
C PHE A 420 -11.62 13.59 -0.87
N LYS A 421 -12.28 13.04 0.15
CA LYS A 421 -11.97 11.68 0.64
C LYS A 421 -12.13 10.66 -0.49
N GLY A 422 -11.07 9.90 -0.74
CA GLY A 422 -11.02 8.85 -1.76
C GLY A 422 -10.72 9.36 -3.17
N GLU A 423 -10.51 10.66 -3.37
CA GLU A 423 -10.13 11.22 -4.69
C GLU A 423 -8.62 11.08 -4.93
N PRO A 424 -8.20 11.01 -6.21
CA PRO A 424 -6.79 11.04 -6.60
C PRO A 424 -6.05 12.26 -6.03
N LYS A 425 -4.91 12.05 -5.36
CA LYS A 425 -4.13 13.10 -4.70
C LYS A 425 -3.80 14.26 -5.63
N GLU A 426 -3.38 13.99 -6.86
CA GLU A 426 -3.07 15.04 -7.85
C GLU A 426 -4.28 15.92 -8.16
N ASN A 427 -5.49 15.35 -8.25
CA ASN A 427 -6.71 16.14 -8.45
C ASN A 427 -6.94 17.07 -7.26
N VAL A 428 -6.77 16.55 -6.05
CA VAL A 428 -7.01 17.31 -4.83
C VAL A 428 -5.96 18.41 -4.68
N GLU A 429 -4.68 18.11 -4.95
CA GLU A 429 -3.61 19.11 -4.96
C GLU A 429 -3.89 20.21 -5.98
N ASN A 430 -4.27 19.87 -7.22
CA ASN A 430 -4.62 20.84 -8.26
C ASN A 430 -5.84 21.70 -7.90
N ILE A 431 -6.88 21.13 -7.30
CA ILE A 431 -8.07 21.91 -6.91
C ILE A 431 -7.73 22.82 -5.71
N LEU A 432 -7.02 22.29 -4.72
CA LEU A 432 -6.75 23.02 -3.48
C LEU A 432 -5.64 24.05 -3.63
N SER A 433 -4.65 23.86 -4.52
CA SER A 433 -3.63 24.88 -4.82
C SER A 433 -4.23 26.14 -5.43
N ASN A 434 -5.33 26.00 -6.18
CA ASN A 434 -6.14 27.11 -6.69
C ASN A 434 -7.11 27.71 -5.66
N CYS A 435 -7.17 27.14 -4.45
CA CYS A 435 -7.97 27.63 -3.34
C CYS A 435 -7.14 28.24 -2.21
N TYR A 436 -5.92 27.73 -1.99
CA TYR A 436 -5.06 28.04 -0.86
C TYR A 436 -3.58 28.09 -1.28
N ASN A 437 -2.89 29.17 -0.92
CA ASN A 437 -1.47 29.34 -1.23
C ASN A 437 -0.61 28.36 -0.42
N GLY A 438 0.17 27.50 -1.08
CA GLY A 438 0.95 26.48 -0.38
C GLY A 438 0.12 25.25 0.03
N ALA A 439 -1.00 24.98 -0.65
CA ALA A 439 -1.81 23.79 -0.39
C ALA A 439 -1.01 22.48 -0.41
N GLU A 440 -0.01 22.33 -1.29
CA GLU A 440 0.83 21.13 -1.36
C GLU A 440 1.61 20.88 -0.06
N SER A 441 2.19 21.94 0.54
CA SER A 441 2.86 21.82 1.84
C SER A 441 1.88 21.49 2.95
N SER A 442 0.71 22.12 2.98
CA SER A 442 -0.33 21.82 3.98
C SER A 442 -0.86 20.38 3.85
N ILE A 443 -1.07 19.88 2.63
CA ILE A 443 -1.48 18.48 2.38
C ILE A 443 -0.39 17.51 2.84
N ARG A 444 0.89 17.83 2.59
CA ARG A 444 2.02 17.03 3.10
C ARG A 444 2.03 17.01 4.64
N ASN A 445 1.88 18.15 5.31
CA ASN A 445 1.78 18.23 6.76
C ASN A 445 0.62 17.39 7.32
N LEU A 446 -0.56 17.41 6.67
CA LEU A 446 -1.71 16.60 7.07
C LEU A 446 -1.45 15.09 6.91
N ILE A 447 -0.64 14.67 5.94
CA ILE A 447 -0.18 13.28 5.79
C ILE A 447 0.79 12.92 6.93
N ASP A 448 1.74 13.80 7.22
CA ASP A 448 2.76 13.59 8.27
C ASP A 448 2.15 13.58 9.67
N ASN A 449 1.05 14.31 9.88
CA ASN A 449 0.23 14.30 11.10
C ASN A 449 -0.79 13.16 11.18
N LYS A 450 -0.78 12.22 10.22
CA LYS A 450 -1.70 11.06 10.11
C LYS A 450 -3.19 11.41 10.03
N PHE A 451 -3.54 12.66 9.72
CA PHE A 451 -4.91 12.99 9.33
C PHE A 451 -5.27 12.33 8.00
N LEU A 452 -4.28 12.21 7.11
CA LEU A 452 -4.38 11.57 5.82
C LEU A 452 -3.44 10.36 5.73
N LYS A 453 -3.87 9.33 5.00
CA LYS A 453 -3.04 8.19 4.59
C LYS A 453 -2.93 8.19 3.07
N ARG A 454 -1.73 7.89 2.57
CA ARG A 454 -1.55 7.48 1.17
C ARG A 454 -2.05 6.05 1.05
N LYS A 455 -3.06 5.82 0.22
CA LYS A 455 -3.47 4.47 -0.15
C LYS A 455 -3.01 4.22 -1.58
N ALA A 456 -2.06 3.31 -1.77
CA ALA A 456 -1.98 2.58 -3.03
C ALA A 456 -3.19 1.63 -3.03
N GLU A 457 -4.07 1.68 -4.03
CA GLU A 457 -5.23 0.78 -4.03
C GLU A 457 -4.77 -0.67 -4.23
N GLU A 458 -4.52 -1.39 -3.14
CA GLU A 458 -4.76 -2.83 -3.11
C GLU A 458 -6.26 -3.04 -2.84
N ILE A 459 -7.12 -2.78 -3.83
CA ILE A 459 -8.46 -3.36 -3.87
C ILE A 459 -8.68 -3.90 -5.28
N ALA A 460 -8.43 -5.20 -5.41
CA ALA A 460 -9.24 -6.02 -6.28
C ALA A 460 -10.72 -5.85 -5.88
N SER A 461 -11.58 -5.57 -6.86
CA SER A 461 -13.05 -5.59 -6.78
C SER A 461 -13.76 -4.50 -5.95
N SER A 462 -14.07 -3.37 -6.61
CA SER A 462 -15.36 -2.69 -6.46
C SER A 462 -15.70 -1.97 -7.76
N PRO A 463 -16.73 -2.41 -8.51
CA PRO A 463 -17.03 -1.91 -9.84
C PRO A 463 -17.87 -0.63 -9.72
N SER A 464 -17.36 0.51 -10.20
CA SER A 464 -18.15 1.59 -10.84
C SER A 464 -17.27 2.73 -11.37
N ARG A 465 -16.76 2.56 -12.58
CA ARG A 465 -17.20 3.44 -13.66
C ARG A 465 -18.14 2.59 -14.52
N GLY A 466 -19.11 3.22 -15.19
CA GLY A 466 -20.12 2.50 -15.98
C GLY A 466 -19.48 1.46 -16.89
N ALA A 467 -20.16 0.33 -17.08
CA ALA A 467 -19.74 -0.79 -17.92
C ALA A 467 -19.07 -0.30 -19.21
N LEU A 468 -17.74 -0.44 -19.26
CA LEU A 468 -16.82 -0.50 -20.40
C LEU A 468 -15.40 -0.42 -19.79
N ASP A 469 -14.64 -1.49 -19.97
CA ASP A 469 -13.20 -1.66 -19.67
C ASP A 469 -12.68 -1.69 -18.23
N ASP A 470 -12.67 -2.91 -17.67
CA ASP A 470 -11.86 -3.30 -16.50
C ASP A 470 -10.37 -3.57 -16.88
N ARG A 471 -9.97 -3.33 -18.14
CA ARG A 471 -8.58 -3.49 -18.63
C ARG A 471 -7.92 -2.27 -19.24
N ARG A 472 -8.69 -1.21 -19.57
CA ARG A 472 -8.10 0.12 -19.85
C ARG A 472 -7.37 0.71 -18.63
N SER A 473 -7.58 0.15 -17.43
CA SER A 473 -6.90 0.55 -16.19
C SER A 473 -5.47 0.02 -16.03
N SER A 474 -5.00 -0.96 -16.82
CA SER A 474 -3.62 -1.46 -16.68
C SER A 474 -2.55 -0.51 -17.26
N PHE A 475 -2.97 0.56 -17.95
CA PHE A 475 -2.10 1.67 -18.38
C PHE A 475 -1.86 2.71 -17.29
N LEU A 476 -2.71 2.72 -16.25
CA LEU A 476 -2.47 3.46 -15.03
C LEU A 476 -1.70 2.56 -14.05
N ASP A 477 -0.52 2.08 -14.45
CA ASP A 477 0.36 1.30 -13.55
C ASP A 477 1.02 2.20 -12.47
N GLU A 478 0.68 3.49 -12.42
CA GLU A 478 0.50 4.19 -11.15
C GLU A 478 -1.00 4.28 -10.87
N ILE A 479 -1.52 3.39 -10.03
CA ILE A 479 -2.78 3.65 -9.35
C ILE A 479 -2.60 5.01 -8.68
N PRO A 480 -3.32 6.06 -9.11
CA PRO A 480 -3.07 7.39 -8.60
C PRO A 480 -3.30 7.33 -7.10
N GLN A 481 -2.29 7.73 -6.33
CA GLN A 481 -2.36 7.66 -4.87
C GLN A 481 -3.61 8.42 -4.42
N CYS A 482 -4.57 7.73 -3.84
CA CYS A 482 -5.80 8.37 -3.36
C CYS A 482 -5.56 8.96 -1.98
N ILE A 483 -6.17 10.12 -1.72
CA ILE A 483 -6.20 10.67 -0.37
C ILE A 483 -7.21 9.86 0.45
N SER A 484 -6.71 9.13 1.44
CA SER A 484 -7.54 8.42 2.41
C SER A 484 -7.54 9.18 3.74
N MET A 485 -8.70 9.25 4.38
CA MET A 485 -8.88 9.81 5.72
C MET A 485 -9.57 8.76 6.58
N HIS A 486 -9.16 8.65 7.84
CA HIS A 486 -9.78 7.74 8.80
C HIS A 486 -11.25 8.13 9.05
N ASP A 487 -12.18 7.17 9.15
CA ASP A 487 -13.61 7.47 9.23
C ASP A 487 -13.99 8.36 10.43
N MET A 488 -13.45 8.07 11.62
CA MET A 488 -13.60 8.94 12.80
C MET A 488 -13.05 10.36 12.58
N VAL A 489 -11.97 10.52 11.81
CA VAL A 489 -11.36 11.82 11.51
C VAL A 489 -12.24 12.59 10.52
N GLU A 490 -12.80 11.90 9.52
CA GLU A 490 -13.79 12.47 8.60
C GLU A 490 -15.06 12.92 9.34
N LEU A 491 -15.57 12.07 10.24
CA LEU A 491 -16.73 12.38 11.08
C LEU A 491 -16.46 13.57 12.01
N MET A 492 -15.25 13.67 12.58
CA MET A 492 -14.85 14.85 13.34
C MET A 492 -14.88 16.11 12.48
N GLY A 493 -14.36 16.07 11.25
CA GLY A 493 -14.42 17.20 10.30
C GLY A 493 -15.86 17.63 10.00
N LYS A 494 -16.74 16.65 9.74
CA LYS A 494 -18.18 16.88 9.55
C LYS A 494 -18.83 17.52 10.79
N ASP A 495 -18.50 17.06 11.99
CA ASP A 495 -19.03 17.62 13.23
C ASP A 495 -18.52 19.02 13.54
N ILE A 496 -17.27 19.36 13.16
CA ILE A 496 -16.75 20.72 13.24
C ILE A 496 -17.61 21.66 12.40
N VAL A 497 -17.89 21.32 11.14
CA VAL A 497 -18.73 22.16 10.26
C VAL A 497 -20.18 22.27 10.77
N ARG A 498 -20.74 21.19 11.33
CA ARG A 498 -22.08 21.25 11.94
C ARG A 498 -22.16 22.23 13.12
N LYS A 499 -21.05 22.39 13.86
CA LYS A 499 -20.93 23.26 15.03
C LYS A 499 -20.64 24.73 14.68
N GLU A 500 -20.27 25.07 13.44
CA GLU A 500 -20.13 26.47 12.98
C GLU A 500 -21.42 27.26 13.22
N PHE A 501 -22.53 26.74 12.70
CA PHE A 501 -23.85 27.33 12.86
C PHE A 501 -24.94 26.26 12.97
N ARG A 502 -25.93 26.52 13.84
CA ARG A 502 -27.12 25.66 13.99
C ARG A 502 -27.97 25.59 12.72
N VAL A 503 -28.00 26.66 11.92
CA VAL A 503 -28.83 26.74 10.71
C VAL A 503 -28.00 26.31 9.49
N PRO A 504 -28.40 25.25 8.75
CA PRO A 504 -27.58 24.71 7.66
C PRO A 504 -27.17 25.74 6.62
N ARG A 505 -28.07 26.65 6.21
CA ARG A 505 -27.79 27.66 5.17
C ARG A 505 -26.68 28.67 5.51
N LYS A 506 -26.22 28.70 6.77
CA LYS A 506 -25.12 29.57 7.24
C LYS A 506 -23.80 28.82 7.43
N ARG A 507 -23.77 27.51 7.22
CA ARG A 507 -22.54 26.70 7.31
C ARG A 507 -21.70 26.88 6.06
N SER A 508 -20.39 26.71 6.22
CA SER A 508 -19.42 26.81 5.13
C SER A 508 -19.56 25.67 4.09
N ARG A 509 -19.88 24.45 4.53
CA ARG A 509 -19.90 23.25 3.68
C ARG A 509 -21.17 22.44 3.94
N LEU A 510 -21.79 21.97 2.87
CA LEU A 510 -23.04 21.19 2.95
C LEU A 510 -22.86 19.82 2.27
N TRP A 511 -23.19 18.75 2.98
CA TRP A 511 -23.16 17.38 2.44
C TRP A 511 -24.39 16.53 2.82
N ASN A 512 -25.16 16.94 3.83
CA ASN A 512 -26.35 16.21 4.25
C ASN A 512 -27.45 16.37 3.20
N PRO A 513 -27.97 15.28 2.59
CA PRO A 513 -28.91 15.39 1.48
C PRO A 513 -30.21 16.13 1.80
N ASN A 514 -30.71 16.03 3.04
CA ASN A 514 -31.93 16.72 3.46
C ASN A 514 -31.67 18.23 3.61
N GLU A 515 -30.53 18.61 4.18
CA GLU A 515 -30.14 20.02 4.32
C GLU A 515 -29.91 20.66 2.94
N VAL A 516 -29.16 19.99 2.07
CA VAL A 516 -28.90 20.45 0.69
C VAL A 516 -30.21 20.59 -0.07
N LYS A 517 -31.10 19.58 -0.02
CA LYS A 517 -32.42 19.64 -0.65
C LYS A 517 -33.24 20.85 -0.18
N GLN A 518 -33.21 21.17 1.12
CA GLN A 518 -33.94 22.35 1.62
C GLN A 518 -33.32 23.66 1.12
N VAL A 519 -31.99 23.76 1.08
CA VAL A 519 -31.30 24.95 0.58
C VAL A 519 -31.61 25.18 -0.91
N LEU A 520 -31.52 24.13 -1.72
CA LEU A 520 -31.78 24.19 -3.16
C LEU A 520 -33.27 24.43 -3.49
N LYS A 521 -34.19 23.69 -2.84
CA LYS A 521 -35.63 23.80 -3.11
C LYS A 521 -36.20 25.20 -2.84
N TYR A 522 -35.69 25.89 -1.82
CA TYR A 522 -36.22 27.16 -1.37
C TYR A 522 -35.31 28.35 -1.67
N ASN A 523 -34.28 28.17 -2.52
CA ASN A 523 -33.29 29.21 -2.88
C ASN A 523 -32.72 29.94 -1.65
N LYS A 524 -32.39 29.18 -0.60
CA LYS A 524 -31.89 29.72 0.69
C LYS A 524 -30.37 29.77 0.79
N GLY A 525 -29.67 29.61 -0.34
CA GLY A 525 -28.21 29.75 -0.42
C GLY A 525 -27.74 31.12 0.07
N THR A 526 -26.55 31.15 0.67
CA THR A 526 -25.91 32.37 1.15
C THR A 526 -24.44 32.40 0.74
N GLU A 527 -23.81 33.57 0.82
CA GLU A 527 -22.39 33.78 0.53
C GLU A 527 -21.44 33.00 1.45
N TRP A 528 -21.94 32.47 2.58
CA TRP A 528 -21.16 31.65 3.50
C TRP A 528 -20.84 30.26 2.94
N ILE A 529 -21.65 29.76 1.99
CA ILE A 529 -21.51 28.41 1.45
C ILE A 529 -20.36 28.39 0.43
N VAL A 530 -19.31 27.64 0.76
CA VAL A 530 -18.12 27.41 -0.07
C VAL A 530 -18.23 26.11 -0.86
N GLY A 531 -19.00 25.12 -0.40
CA GLY A 531 -19.16 23.88 -1.16
C GLY A 531 -20.43 23.10 -0.84
N ILE A 532 -20.94 22.39 -1.85
CA ILE A 532 -22.13 21.54 -1.75
C ILE A 532 -21.84 20.17 -2.36
N LYS A 533 -22.00 19.12 -1.55
CA LYS A 533 -21.94 17.72 -1.96
C LYS A 533 -23.29 17.06 -1.77
N LEU A 534 -23.73 16.27 -2.74
CA LEU A 534 -25.06 15.66 -2.70
C LEU A 534 -25.02 14.25 -3.29
N ASP A 535 -25.34 13.28 -2.44
CA ASP A 535 -25.74 11.96 -2.90
C ASP A 535 -27.16 12.05 -3.49
N MET A 536 -27.22 12.00 -4.82
CA MET A 536 -28.44 12.12 -5.61
C MET A 536 -29.39 10.94 -5.42
N SER A 537 -28.90 9.79 -4.92
CA SER A 537 -29.75 8.63 -4.64
C SER A 537 -30.69 8.85 -3.45
N GLN A 538 -30.29 9.73 -2.51
CA GLN A 538 -31.02 9.99 -1.27
C GLN A 538 -32.09 11.08 -1.41
N ILE A 539 -32.25 11.67 -2.60
CA ILE A 539 -33.27 12.68 -2.87
C ILE A 539 -34.34 12.22 -3.88
N GLY A 540 -35.53 12.76 -3.70
CA GLY A 540 -36.62 12.69 -4.69
C GLY A 540 -36.38 13.67 -5.84
N LYS A 541 -37.34 13.74 -6.78
CA LYS A 541 -37.29 14.73 -7.86
C LYS A 541 -37.39 16.15 -7.29
N LEU A 542 -36.54 17.05 -7.78
CA LEU A 542 -36.51 18.44 -7.37
C LEU A 542 -36.41 19.33 -8.63
N GLN A 543 -37.22 20.37 -8.69
CA GLN A 543 -37.07 21.42 -9.69
C GLN A 543 -36.17 22.52 -9.13
N LEU A 544 -35.19 22.93 -9.94
CA LEU A 544 -34.26 23.99 -9.61
C LEU A 544 -34.70 25.28 -10.28
N CYS A 545 -34.61 26.38 -9.54
CA CYS A 545 -34.74 27.71 -10.12
C CYS A 545 -33.44 28.13 -10.80
N SER A 546 -33.52 28.87 -11.89
CA SER A 546 -32.33 29.40 -12.59
C SER A 546 -31.38 30.20 -11.68
N SER A 547 -31.90 30.88 -10.64
CA SER A 547 -31.11 31.69 -9.69
C SER A 547 -30.66 30.95 -8.42
N VAL A 548 -30.79 29.62 -8.35
CA VAL A 548 -30.59 28.84 -7.10
C VAL A 548 -29.21 29.05 -6.46
N PHE A 549 -28.15 29.24 -7.26
CA PHE A 549 -26.79 29.51 -6.75
C PHE A 549 -26.41 30.99 -6.78
N GLY A 550 -27.26 31.89 -7.30
CA GLY A 550 -26.90 33.30 -7.53
C GLY A 550 -26.55 34.10 -6.26
N LYS A 551 -26.93 33.62 -5.07
CA LYS A 551 -26.56 34.23 -3.76
C LYS A 551 -25.33 33.59 -3.11
N MET A 552 -24.77 32.53 -3.69
CA MET A 552 -23.65 31.77 -3.13
C MET A 552 -22.34 32.19 -3.78
N LEU A 553 -21.95 33.46 -3.58
CA LEU A 553 -20.84 34.09 -4.32
C LEU A 553 -19.47 33.44 -4.06
N ASN A 554 -19.27 32.82 -2.90
CA ASN A 554 -18.01 32.15 -2.53
C ASN A 554 -18.00 30.63 -2.81
N LEU A 555 -18.98 30.13 -3.58
CA LEU A 555 -19.13 28.69 -3.83
C LEU A 555 -18.03 28.21 -4.79
N LYS A 556 -17.15 27.35 -4.28
CA LYS A 556 -16.02 26.74 -4.99
C LYS A 556 -16.31 25.32 -5.49
N TYR A 557 -17.16 24.57 -4.78
CA TYR A 557 -17.38 23.14 -5.06
C TYR A 557 -18.87 22.80 -5.21
N ILE A 558 -19.23 22.19 -6.33
CA ILE A 558 -20.49 21.48 -6.52
C ILE A 558 -20.17 20.04 -6.87
N ASP A 559 -20.65 19.09 -6.06
CA ASP A 559 -20.44 17.65 -6.27
C ASP A 559 -21.73 16.86 -6.07
N PHE A 560 -22.48 16.67 -7.16
CA PHE A 560 -23.73 15.90 -7.19
C PHE A 560 -23.49 14.57 -7.89
N TYR A 561 -23.51 13.48 -7.12
CA TYR A 561 -23.06 12.16 -7.57
C TYR A 561 -24.04 11.05 -7.20
N PHE A 562 -23.90 9.89 -7.84
CA PHE A 562 -24.56 8.65 -7.46
C PHE A 562 -23.54 7.62 -6.94
N PRO A 563 -23.78 7.01 -5.77
CA PRO A 563 -22.92 5.94 -5.26
C PRO A 563 -22.74 4.77 -6.26
N PRO A 564 -21.54 4.16 -6.32
CA PRO A 564 -21.19 3.03 -7.18
C PRO A 564 -22.27 1.95 -7.32
N PHE A 565 -22.70 1.36 -6.21
CA PHE A 565 -23.50 0.14 -6.17
C PHE A 565 -24.98 0.31 -6.55
N ILE A 566 -25.40 1.51 -6.96
CA ILE A 566 -26.80 1.82 -7.27
C ILE A 566 -26.99 1.64 -8.79
N GLY A 567 -27.09 0.39 -9.26
CA GLY A 567 -27.17 0.09 -10.70
C GLY A 567 -28.45 0.61 -11.39
N LYS A 568 -29.63 0.12 -10.98
CA LYS A 568 -30.91 0.34 -11.72
C LYS A 568 -31.70 1.61 -11.35
N GLN A 569 -31.27 2.35 -10.33
CA GLN A 569 -31.98 3.53 -9.79
C GLN A 569 -31.35 4.88 -10.21
N ARG A 570 -30.25 4.88 -10.97
CA ARG A 570 -29.63 6.11 -11.51
C ARG A 570 -30.52 6.72 -12.58
N LYS A 571 -31.16 7.83 -12.21
CA LYS A 571 -32.04 8.60 -13.08
C LYS A 571 -31.90 10.07 -12.73
N LYS A 572 -32.16 10.94 -13.71
CA LYS A 572 -32.25 12.39 -13.51
C LYS A 572 -33.21 12.71 -12.35
N LYS A 573 -32.68 13.36 -11.30
CA LYS A 573 -33.44 13.80 -10.10
C LYS A 573 -33.67 15.30 -10.07
N LEU A 574 -32.69 16.06 -10.55
CA LEU A 574 -32.78 17.51 -10.66
C LEU A 574 -33.30 17.84 -12.06
N HIS A 575 -34.30 18.71 -12.10
CA HIS A 575 -34.93 19.16 -13.34
C HIS A 575 -34.81 20.69 -13.41
N ALA A 576 -34.53 21.20 -14.60
CA ALA A 576 -34.63 22.63 -14.87
C ALA A 576 -36.08 23.09 -14.71
N ASP A 577 -36.29 24.29 -14.18
CA ASP A 577 -37.51 25.05 -14.45
C ASP A 577 -37.54 25.43 -15.95
N GLN A 578 -38.53 26.15 -16.44
CA GLN A 578 -38.74 26.40 -17.88
C GLN A 578 -37.58 27.15 -18.60
N VAL A 579 -36.47 27.40 -17.90
CA VAL A 579 -35.27 28.13 -18.33
C VAL A 579 -34.17 27.15 -18.79
N GLY A 580 -33.35 27.58 -19.76
CA GLY A 580 -32.33 26.75 -20.42
C GLY A 580 -31.02 26.53 -19.64
N ASP A 581 -30.80 27.28 -18.56
CA ASP A 581 -29.54 27.37 -17.80
C ASP A 581 -29.75 27.67 -16.29
N VAL A 582 -28.64 27.71 -15.54
CA VAL A 582 -28.59 28.06 -14.11
C VAL A 582 -27.42 29.01 -13.84
N SER A 583 -27.65 30.08 -13.07
CA SER A 583 -26.61 31.05 -12.70
C SER A 583 -25.56 30.39 -11.80
N LEU A 584 -24.41 30.02 -12.37
CA LEU A 584 -23.27 29.48 -11.65
C LEU A 584 -22.34 30.62 -11.19
N PRO A 585 -21.75 30.53 -9.99
CA PRO A 585 -20.82 31.54 -9.49
C PRO A 585 -19.41 31.36 -10.06
N ASP A 586 -18.75 32.47 -10.41
CA ASP A 586 -17.42 32.49 -11.07
C ASP A 586 -16.27 31.96 -10.19
N GLU A 587 -16.50 31.81 -8.88
CA GLU A 587 -15.52 31.24 -7.94
C GLU A 587 -15.45 29.69 -7.97
N LEU A 588 -16.23 29.02 -8.83
CA LEU A 588 -16.21 27.57 -8.94
C LEU A 588 -14.84 27.03 -9.38
N ARG A 589 -14.30 26.08 -8.60
CA ARG A 589 -13.09 25.29 -8.90
C ARG A 589 -13.44 23.85 -9.32
N LEU A 590 -14.51 23.29 -8.76
CA LEU A 590 -15.01 21.96 -9.10
C LEU A 590 -16.51 22.01 -9.40
N LEU A 591 -16.88 21.53 -10.59
CA LEU A 591 -18.27 21.26 -10.97
C LEU A 591 -18.42 19.79 -11.37
N CYS A 592 -18.86 18.96 -10.42
CA CYS A 592 -19.26 17.58 -10.64
C CYS A 592 -20.79 17.47 -10.52
N TRP A 593 -21.46 17.09 -11.59
CA TRP A 593 -22.91 17.02 -11.61
C TRP A 593 -23.42 15.91 -12.54
N GLU A 594 -23.65 14.73 -11.98
CA GLU A 594 -24.24 13.61 -12.71
C GLU A 594 -25.69 13.91 -13.13
N TYR A 595 -26.04 13.59 -14.38
CA TYR A 595 -27.34 13.90 -14.99
C TYR A 595 -27.64 15.41 -14.98
N TYR A 596 -26.64 16.23 -15.28
CA TYR A 596 -26.77 17.68 -15.39
C TYR A 596 -27.96 18.06 -16.29
N PRO A 597 -28.92 18.86 -15.78
CA PRO A 597 -30.24 18.94 -16.40
C PRO A 597 -30.37 19.98 -17.51
N PHE A 598 -29.39 20.86 -17.67
CA PHE A 598 -29.42 22.02 -18.57
C PHE A 598 -28.66 21.74 -19.87
N LYS A 599 -28.97 22.51 -20.92
CA LYS A 599 -28.39 22.32 -22.25
C LYS A 599 -27.00 22.94 -22.40
N SER A 600 -26.66 23.91 -21.56
CA SER A 600 -25.33 24.53 -21.51
C SER A 600 -25.00 24.96 -20.08
N LEU A 601 -23.76 25.40 -19.88
CA LEU A 601 -23.43 26.24 -18.74
C LEU A 601 -24.02 27.65 -19.01
N SER A 602 -24.31 28.41 -17.94
CA SER A 602 -24.90 29.75 -18.08
C SER A 602 -24.03 30.64 -18.97
N LEU A 603 -24.66 31.42 -19.84
CA LEU A 603 -23.95 32.40 -20.68
C LEU A 603 -23.27 33.50 -19.86
N SER A 604 -23.70 33.71 -18.62
CA SER A 604 -23.12 34.71 -17.72
C SER A 604 -21.97 34.18 -16.85
N PHE A 605 -21.67 32.88 -16.90
CA PHE A 605 -20.69 32.25 -16.01
C PHE A 605 -19.29 32.37 -16.61
N ASP A 606 -18.33 32.86 -15.83
CA ASP A 606 -16.92 32.91 -16.20
C ASP A 606 -16.16 31.68 -15.65
N PRO A 607 -15.82 30.69 -16.50
CA PRO A 607 -15.14 29.46 -16.09
C PRO A 607 -13.63 29.62 -15.83
N LYS A 608 -13.05 30.84 -15.82
CA LYS A 608 -11.58 31.04 -15.68
C LYS A 608 -10.94 30.30 -14.50
N ASN A 609 -11.66 30.22 -13.39
CA ASN A 609 -11.20 29.61 -12.14
C ASN A 609 -11.47 28.09 -12.09
N LEU A 610 -12.18 27.53 -13.07
CA LEU A 610 -12.63 26.15 -13.03
C LEU A 610 -11.45 25.21 -13.26
N VAL A 611 -11.19 24.31 -12.31
CA VAL A 611 -10.10 23.32 -12.38
C VAL A 611 -10.61 21.99 -12.94
N VAL A 612 -11.80 21.57 -12.50
CA VAL A 612 -12.38 20.27 -12.88
C VAL A 612 -13.86 20.41 -13.22
N LEU A 613 -14.22 19.94 -14.42
CA LEU A 613 -15.59 19.85 -14.91
C LEU A 613 -15.97 18.39 -15.19
N LYS A 614 -16.99 17.87 -14.50
CA LYS A 614 -17.53 16.52 -14.67
C LYS A 614 -19.06 16.58 -14.81
N LEU A 615 -19.61 16.34 -16.00
CA LEU A 615 -21.07 16.36 -16.23
C LEU A 615 -21.56 15.04 -16.88
N PRO A 616 -21.27 13.86 -16.30
CA PRO A 616 -21.62 12.61 -16.94
C PRO A 616 -23.14 12.43 -17.03
N HIS A 617 -23.60 11.82 -18.12
CA HIS A 617 -25.01 11.59 -18.44
C HIS A 617 -25.85 12.87 -18.54
N GLY A 618 -25.21 14.03 -18.70
CA GLY A 618 -25.89 15.33 -18.79
C GLY A 618 -26.65 15.52 -20.11
N ASP A 619 -27.62 16.45 -20.08
CA ASP A 619 -28.38 16.89 -21.26
C ASP A 619 -27.66 17.99 -22.06
N VAL A 620 -26.39 18.23 -21.74
CA VAL A 620 -25.54 19.26 -22.36
C VAL A 620 -25.47 19.05 -23.86
N GLN A 621 -25.73 20.12 -24.62
CA GLN A 621 -25.61 20.18 -26.07
C GLN A 621 -24.35 20.94 -26.50
N GLN A 622 -23.99 21.97 -25.72
CA GLN A 622 -22.81 22.82 -25.87
C GLN A 622 -22.38 23.29 -24.47
N LEU A 623 -21.08 23.40 -24.19
CA LEU A 623 -20.58 23.87 -22.88
C LEU A 623 -20.81 25.38 -22.67
N TRP A 624 -20.14 26.20 -23.49
CA TRP A 624 -20.22 27.67 -23.52
C TRP A 624 -19.92 28.18 -24.94
N ASN A 625 -20.03 29.49 -25.17
CA ASN A 625 -19.77 30.12 -26.48
C ASN A 625 -18.26 30.16 -26.81
N GLU A 626 -17.92 30.14 -28.09
CA GLU A 626 -16.54 30.02 -28.58
C GLU A 626 -15.67 31.28 -28.34
N ASP A 627 -16.29 32.46 -28.23
CA ASP A 627 -15.58 33.75 -28.19
C ASP A 627 -15.36 34.34 -26.78
N ASP A 628 -16.00 33.77 -25.76
CA ASP A 628 -16.17 34.46 -24.46
C ASP A 628 -15.08 34.14 -23.42
N HIS A 629 -14.28 33.06 -23.57
CA HIS A 629 -13.44 32.53 -22.49
C HIS A 629 -12.05 32.02 -22.95
N GLN A 630 -11.12 32.94 -23.23
CA GLN A 630 -9.74 32.62 -23.65
C GLN A 630 -8.74 32.39 -22.51
N ASP A 631 -9.13 32.62 -21.26
CA ASP A 631 -8.25 32.47 -20.09
C ASP A 631 -8.75 31.31 -19.21
N LEU A 632 -8.35 30.08 -19.55
CA LEU A 632 -8.74 28.84 -18.87
C LEU A 632 -7.52 28.16 -18.24
N ILE A 633 -6.57 28.96 -17.75
CA ILE A 633 -5.25 28.47 -17.29
C ILE A 633 -5.35 27.48 -16.11
N ASP A 634 -6.41 27.55 -15.30
CA ASP A 634 -6.61 26.66 -14.15
C ASP A 634 -7.27 25.33 -14.52
N LEU A 635 -7.89 25.23 -15.70
CA LEU A 635 -8.62 24.05 -16.12
C LEU A 635 -7.68 22.87 -16.38
N ARG A 636 -7.87 21.79 -15.61
CA ARG A 636 -7.08 20.55 -15.70
C ARG A 636 -7.86 19.39 -16.30
N LYS A 637 -9.18 19.31 -16.08
CA LYS A 637 -9.98 18.12 -16.47
C LYS A 637 -11.39 18.48 -16.95
N ILE A 638 -11.79 17.92 -18.09
CA ILE A 638 -13.18 17.94 -18.59
C ILE A 638 -13.64 16.49 -18.84
N VAL A 639 -14.74 16.09 -18.20
CA VAL A 639 -15.34 14.75 -18.30
C VAL A 639 -16.83 14.87 -18.58
N LEU A 640 -17.25 14.56 -19.80
CA LEU A 640 -18.64 14.56 -20.27
C LEU A 640 -19.05 13.17 -20.79
N THR A 641 -18.90 12.13 -19.97
CA THR A 641 -19.26 10.77 -20.37
C THR A 641 -20.77 10.63 -20.62
N ASN A 642 -21.19 9.92 -21.65
CA ASN A 642 -22.58 9.61 -21.98
C ASN A 642 -23.48 10.84 -22.16
N CYS A 643 -22.92 11.99 -22.58
CA CYS A 643 -23.70 13.18 -22.95
C CYS A 643 -24.24 13.04 -24.37
N LYS A 644 -25.35 12.30 -24.50
CA LYS A 644 -25.89 11.89 -25.81
C LYS A 644 -26.30 13.03 -26.73
N ASN A 645 -26.55 14.22 -26.18
CA ASN A 645 -26.96 15.40 -26.94
C ASN A 645 -25.80 16.36 -27.27
N LEU A 646 -24.58 16.08 -26.80
CA LEU A 646 -23.41 16.92 -27.04
C LEU A 646 -23.06 16.88 -28.52
N LYS A 647 -23.08 18.05 -29.18
CA LYS A 647 -22.82 18.16 -30.63
C LYS A 647 -21.47 18.79 -30.95
N LYS A 648 -21.07 19.77 -30.14
CA LYS A 648 -19.87 20.57 -30.31
C LYS A 648 -19.21 20.85 -28.97
N ILE A 649 -17.91 21.12 -29.01
CA ILE A 649 -17.10 21.50 -27.86
C ILE A 649 -16.49 22.87 -28.21
N PRO A 650 -16.51 23.84 -27.27
CA PRO A 650 -15.92 25.15 -27.49
C PRO A 650 -14.41 25.03 -27.73
N ASN A 651 -13.81 26.07 -28.32
CA ASN A 651 -12.37 26.14 -28.47
C ASN A 651 -11.69 26.19 -27.10
N LEU A 652 -10.68 25.35 -26.88
CA LEU A 652 -9.95 25.21 -25.61
C LEU A 652 -8.52 25.76 -25.68
N LEU A 653 -8.14 26.53 -26.70
CA LEU A 653 -6.77 27.07 -26.86
C LEU A 653 -6.23 27.78 -25.60
N GLY A 654 -7.10 28.43 -24.81
CA GLY A 654 -6.74 29.08 -23.55
C GLY A 654 -6.46 28.14 -22.37
N ALA A 655 -6.81 26.86 -22.49
CA ALA A 655 -6.70 25.86 -21.43
C ALA A 655 -5.34 25.12 -21.48
N VAL A 656 -4.24 25.87 -21.43
CA VAL A 656 -2.87 25.34 -21.66
C VAL A 656 -2.44 24.24 -20.68
N ASN A 657 -3.04 24.20 -19.49
CA ASN A 657 -2.78 23.22 -18.44
C ASN A 657 -3.79 22.05 -18.43
N LEU A 658 -4.66 21.94 -19.43
CA LEU A 658 -5.67 20.89 -19.52
C LEU A 658 -5.00 19.53 -19.76
N GLU A 659 -5.19 18.59 -18.84
CA GLU A 659 -4.53 17.27 -18.85
C GLU A 659 -5.43 16.14 -19.37
N ILE A 660 -6.74 16.21 -19.08
CA ILE A 660 -7.69 15.13 -19.36
C ILE A 660 -8.95 15.65 -20.04
N LEU A 661 -9.27 15.03 -21.19
CA LEU A 661 -10.52 15.17 -21.92
C LEU A 661 -11.20 13.80 -22.06
N CYS A 662 -12.43 13.66 -21.56
CA CYS A 662 -13.21 12.43 -21.66
C CYS A 662 -14.63 12.72 -22.15
N PHE A 663 -14.97 12.20 -23.33
CA PHE A 663 -16.27 12.36 -23.99
C PHE A 663 -16.90 10.99 -24.34
N ASN A 664 -16.47 9.91 -23.69
CA ASN A 664 -16.95 8.55 -23.99
C ASN A 664 -18.48 8.47 -24.03
N GLY A 665 -19.08 7.85 -25.04
CA GLY A 665 -20.52 7.68 -25.22
C GLY A 665 -21.27 8.96 -25.64
N CYS A 666 -20.56 9.97 -26.16
CA CYS A 666 -21.19 11.17 -26.75
C CYS A 666 -21.59 10.93 -28.20
N ASN A 667 -22.65 10.16 -28.42
CA ASN A 667 -23.04 9.68 -29.75
C ASN A 667 -23.35 10.80 -30.77
N SER A 668 -23.78 11.99 -30.33
CA SER A 668 -24.12 13.11 -31.22
C SER A 668 -22.93 14.01 -31.56
N LEU A 669 -21.73 13.72 -31.04
CA LEU A 669 -20.54 14.51 -31.28
C LEU A 669 -20.04 14.27 -32.71
N VAL A 670 -19.99 15.33 -33.52
CA VAL A 670 -19.64 15.24 -34.95
C VAL A 670 -18.27 15.84 -35.26
N GLU A 671 -17.91 16.91 -34.56
CA GLU A 671 -16.66 17.64 -34.78
C GLU A 671 -15.99 18.00 -33.46
N LEU A 672 -14.66 18.09 -33.51
CA LEU A 672 -13.79 18.49 -32.41
C LEU A 672 -13.01 19.74 -32.83
N PRO A 673 -12.76 20.68 -31.91
CA PRO A 673 -11.83 21.78 -32.19
C PRO A 673 -10.40 21.24 -32.31
N GLY A 674 -9.50 22.06 -32.86
CA GLY A 674 -8.08 21.70 -32.91
C GLY A 674 -7.45 21.73 -31.53
N PHE A 675 -6.91 20.59 -31.05
CA PHE A 675 -6.26 20.50 -29.73
C PHE A 675 -4.75 20.73 -29.78
N SER A 676 -4.20 21.14 -30.92
CA SER A 676 -2.76 21.32 -31.12
C SER A 676 -2.10 22.33 -30.16
N GLY A 677 -2.86 23.29 -29.62
CA GLY A 677 -2.39 24.25 -28.60
C GLY A 677 -2.42 23.76 -27.15
N LEU A 678 -2.96 22.56 -26.88
CA LEU A 678 -3.10 22.02 -25.52
C LEU A 678 -1.83 21.29 -25.06
N ALA A 679 -0.76 22.04 -24.77
CA ALA A 679 0.56 21.47 -24.47
C ALA A 679 0.57 20.45 -23.32
N SER A 680 -0.32 20.58 -22.32
CA SER A 680 -0.34 19.69 -21.15
C SER A 680 -1.27 18.47 -21.29
N LEU A 681 -1.94 18.29 -22.45
CA LEU A 681 -2.93 17.23 -22.63
C LEU A 681 -2.26 15.85 -22.68
N LYS A 682 -2.57 15.01 -21.68
CA LYS A 682 -2.04 13.64 -21.56
C LYS A 682 -3.04 12.59 -22.02
N THR A 683 -4.34 12.82 -21.78
CA THR A 683 -5.39 11.82 -21.98
C THR A 683 -6.57 12.37 -22.76
N LEU A 684 -6.91 11.72 -23.89
CA LEU A 684 -8.11 11.98 -24.66
C LEU A 684 -8.91 10.67 -24.85
N GLN A 685 -10.16 10.67 -24.38
CA GLN A 685 -11.07 9.53 -24.49
C GLN A 685 -12.35 9.94 -25.23
N LEU A 686 -12.66 9.24 -26.31
CA LEU A 686 -13.76 9.49 -27.25
C LEU A 686 -14.51 8.19 -27.59
N HIS A 687 -14.34 7.13 -26.79
CA HIS A 687 -14.93 5.83 -27.06
C HIS A 687 -16.46 5.93 -27.24
N GLY A 688 -17.04 5.29 -28.25
CA GLY A 688 -18.48 5.31 -28.51
C GLY A 688 -19.01 6.62 -29.08
N CYS A 689 -18.14 7.52 -29.59
CA CYS A 689 -18.55 8.69 -30.35
C CYS A 689 -18.78 8.34 -31.83
N TYR A 690 -19.81 7.54 -32.12
CA TYR A 690 -20.05 6.93 -33.45
C TYR A 690 -20.15 7.93 -34.62
N ASN A 691 -20.58 9.17 -34.39
CA ASN A 691 -20.73 10.19 -35.43
C ASN A 691 -19.44 11.00 -35.69
N LEU A 692 -18.39 10.79 -34.91
CA LEU A 692 -17.09 11.43 -35.11
C LEU A 692 -16.36 10.73 -36.26
N LYS A 693 -16.22 11.42 -37.39
CA LYS A 693 -15.62 10.84 -38.62
C LYS A 693 -14.18 11.25 -38.88
N LYS A 694 -13.75 12.39 -38.32
CA LYS A 694 -12.41 12.93 -38.52
C LYS A 694 -11.55 12.62 -37.31
N PHE A 695 -10.31 12.22 -37.56
CA PHE A 695 -9.30 12.07 -36.51
C PHE A 695 -9.00 13.44 -35.88
N PRO A 696 -8.90 13.55 -34.54
CA PRO A 696 -8.63 14.81 -33.86
C PRO A 696 -7.22 15.35 -34.14
N GLU A 697 -7.06 16.66 -34.24
CA GLU A 697 -5.73 17.29 -34.23
C GLU A 697 -5.17 17.30 -32.81
N LEU A 698 -4.06 16.60 -32.57
CA LEU A 698 -3.49 16.39 -31.23
C LEU A 698 -2.21 17.20 -30.98
N PRO A 699 -1.93 17.57 -29.72
CA PRO A 699 -0.63 18.07 -29.29
C PRO A 699 0.39 16.93 -29.14
N ASN A 700 1.68 17.27 -28.98
CA ASN A 700 2.78 16.30 -29.02
C ASN A 700 2.82 15.34 -27.82
N ASP A 701 2.29 15.76 -26.66
CA ASP A 701 2.48 15.10 -25.36
C ASP A 701 1.32 14.17 -24.93
N VAL A 702 0.37 13.90 -25.84
CA VAL A 702 -0.71 12.95 -25.57
C VAL A 702 -0.16 11.53 -25.44
N SER A 703 -0.34 10.91 -24.27
CA SER A 703 0.12 9.56 -23.98
C SER A 703 -0.98 8.50 -24.10
N PHE A 704 -2.24 8.87 -23.87
CA PHE A 704 -3.39 7.98 -23.94
C PHE A 704 -4.47 8.53 -24.89
N LEU A 705 -4.77 7.77 -25.94
CA LEU A 705 -5.82 8.09 -26.92
C LEU A 705 -6.77 6.90 -27.11
N ASP A 706 -8.03 7.11 -26.78
CA ASP A 706 -9.09 6.12 -26.99
C ASP A 706 -10.15 6.67 -27.94
N LEU A 707 -10.25 6.04 -29.12
CA LEU A 707 -11.15 6.37 -30.22
C LEU A 707 -12.00 5.16 -30.61
N ALA A 708 -12.09 4.13 -29.76
CA ALA A 708 -12.87 2.94 -30.06
C ALA A 708 -14.35 3.27 -30.35
N GLU A 709 -15.00 2.51 -31.22
CA GLU A 709 -16.40 2.71 -31.58
C GLU A 709 -16.69 4.14 -32.12
N THR A 710 -15.73 4.74 -32.82
CA THR A 710 -15.94 6.00 -33.55
C THR A 710 -16.17 5.75 -35.05
N GLY A 711 -16.74 6.73 -35.75
CA GLY A 711 -16.93 6.70 -37.19
C GLY A 711 -15.67 7.07 -37.99
N ILE A 712 -14.49 7.02 -37.38
CA ILE A 712 -13.23 7.46 -38.02
C ILE A 712 -12.88 6.49 -39.16
N GLU A 713 -12.67 7.06 -40.35
CA GLU A 713 -12.38 6.32 -41.58
C GLU A 713 -10.88 6.30 -41.91
N GLU A 714 -10.12 7.33 -41.49
CA GLU A 714 -8.70 7.47 -41.79
C GLU A 714 -7.94 8.09 -40.61
N VAL A 715 -6.72 7.61 -40.37
CA VAL A 715 -5.75 8.25 -39.47
C VAL A 715 -4.76 9.03 -40.36
N PRO A 716 -4.55 10.34 -40.15
CA PRO A 716 -3.73 11.17 -41.04
C PRO A 716 -2.28 10.67 -41.18
N ASP A 717 -1.77 10.58 -42.42
CA ASP A 717 -0.39 10.16 -42.72
C ASP A 717 0.67 11.19 -42.25
N SER A 718 0.33 12.48 -42.25
CA SER A 718 1.10 13.60 -41.67
C SER A 718 0.32 14.90 -41.83
N ILE A 719 0.25 15.75 -40.79
CA ILE A 719 -0.26 17.13 -40.90
C ILE A 719 0.81 17.96 -41.63
N GLU A 720 0.87 17.87 -42.96
CA GLU A 720 1.82 18.61 -43.81
C GLU A 720 1.28 19.96 -44.32
N HIS A 721 0.12 20.41 -43.85
CA HIS A 721 -0.45 21.69 -44.29
C HIS A 721 -0.76 22.63 -43.14
N ILE A 722 0.29 23.19 -42.55
CA ILE A 722 0.26 24.59 -42.11
C ILE A 722 1.53 25.23 -42.70
N ALA A 723 1.35 26.10 -43.69
CA ALA A 723 2.43 26.79 -44.35
C ALA A 723 3.16 27.70 -43.35
N GLY A 724 4.44 27.43 -43.13
CA GLY A 724 5.34 28.28 -42.34
C GLY A 724 5.63 27.74 -40.95
N LEU A 725 6.65 26.87 -40.86
CA LEU A 725 7.68 26.78 -39.80
C LEU A 725 8.31 25.38 -39.85
N GLU A 726 9.63 25.32 -40.03
CA GLU A 726 10.46 24.11 -40.09
C GLU A 726 10.57 23.33 -38.75
N THR A 727 9.62 23.47 -37.83
CA THR A 727 9.66 22.91 -36.47
C THR A 727 8.55 21.91 -36.13
N LEU A 728 7.82 21.36 -37.11
CA LEU A 728 6.71 20.41 -36.88
C LEU A 728 7.01 18.99 -37.36
N ILE A 729 8.23 18.52 -37.08
CA ILE A 729 8.57 17.11 -37.20
C ILE A 729 8.08 16.43 -35.91
N SER A 730 7.00 15.64 -36.04
CA SER A 730 6.46 14.64 -35.09
C SER A 730 5.43 15.10 -34.03
N LYS A 731 4.14 14.82 -34.31
CA LYS A 731 3.01 15.15 -33.43
C LYS A 731 2.51 14.01 -32.54
N LEU A 732 3.13 12.82 -32.57
CA LEU A 732 2.65 11.61 -31.86
C LEU A 732 3.82 10.79 -31.24
N GLU A 733 4.96 11.42 -30.92
CA GLU A 733 6.10 10.68 -30.36
C GLU A 733 5.85 10.14 -28.96
N CYS A 734 5.03 10.83 -28.16
CA CYS A 734 4.75 10.48 -26.76
C CYS A 734 3.55 9.53 -26.59
N LEU A 735 2.88 9.13 -27.69
CA LEU A 735 1.68 8.28 -27.64
C LEU A 735 2.05 6.85 -27.25
N HIS A 736 1.64 6.41 -26.07
CA HIS A 736 1.90 5.06 -25.54
C HIS A 736 0.75 4.08 -25.83
N PHE A 737 -0.49 4.57 -25.77
CA PHE A 737 -1.72 3.78 -25.94
C PHE A 737 -2.62 4.39 -27.01
N LEU A 738 -3.01 3.57 -28.00
CA LEU A 738 -3.98 3.91 -29.05
C LEU A 738 -5.03 2.83 -29.18
N ASP A 739 -6.30 3.19 -28.96
CA ASP A 739 -7.45 2.32 -29.20
C ASP A 739 -8.30 2.84 -30.37
N LEU A 740 -8.42 2.04 -31.41
CA LEU A 740 -9.18 2.26 -32.64
C LEU A 740 -10.20 1.13 -32.87
N SER A 741 -10.50 0.32 -31.87
CA SER A 741 -11.39 -0.83 -32.01
C SER A 741 -12.74 -0.43 -32.59
N HIS A 742 -13.32 -1.28 -33.43
CA HIS A 742 -14.61 -1.06 -34.09
C HIS A 742 -14.70 0.21 -34.98
N CYS A 743 -13.58 0.84 -35.35
CA CYS A 743 -13.57 1.97 -36.29
C CYS A 743 -13.77 1.51 -37.75
N LEU A 744 -14.07 2.47 -38.64
CA LEU A 744 -14.26 2.23 -40.08
C LEU A 744 -12.95 2.30 -40.89
N ILE A 745 -11.80 2.26 -40.22
CA ILE A 745 -10.48 2.48 -40.81
C ILE A 745 -10.13 1.39 -41.83
N ALA A 746 -9.74 1.81 -43.03
CA ALA A 746 -9.34 0.89 -44.09
C ALA A 746 -7.83 0.56 -44.10
N LYS A 747 -6.99 1.52 -43.68
CA LYS A 747 -5.53 1.40 -43.63
C LYS A 747 -4.99 2.14 -42.41
N PHE A 748 -4.05 1.50 -41.69
CA PHE A 748 -3.25 2.20 -40.68
C PHE A 748 -2.03 2.88 -41.36
N PRO A 749 -1.70 4.13 -41.00
CA PRO A 749 -0.67 4.93 -41.67
C PRO A 749 0.73 4.29 -41.60
N GLU A 750 1.54 4.48 -42.65
CA GLU A 750 2.93 4.00 -42.69
C GLU A 750 3.81 4.80 -41.72
N ILE A 751 4.62 4.08 -40.92
CA ILE A 751 5.33 4.64 -39.75
C ILE A 751 6.70 5.23 -40.12
N LEU A 752 7.27 4.89 -41.28
CA LEU A 752 8.53 5.44 -41.78
C LEU A 752 8.34 6.74 -42.57
N ARG A 753 9.28 7.68 -42.43
CA ARG A 753 9.41 8.83 -43.34
C ARG A 753 9.96 8.35 -44.68
N ARG A 754 9.46 8.88 -45.81
CA ARG A 754 10.14 8.74 -47.11
C ARG A 754 11.58 9.29 -46.99
N PRO A 755 12.59 8.66 -47.61
CA PRO A 755 13.97 9.15 -47.55
C PRO A 755 14.06 10.58 -48.11
N GLU A 756 14.79 11.45 -47.42
CA GLU A 756 15.13 12.79 -47.95
C GLU A 756 15.87 12.64 -49.29
N LYS A 757 15.50 13.47 -50.28
CA LYS A 757 16.20 13.51 -51.58
C LYS A 757 17.71 13.71 -51.34
N PRO A 758 18.60 13.05 -52.09
CA PRO A 758 20.04 13.19 -51.90
C PRO A 758 20.45 14.65 -52.10
N LYS A 759 21.09 15.24 -51.08
CA LYS A 759 21.75 16.55 -51.19
C LYS A 759 22.94 16.43 -52.14
N GLU A 760 23.09 17.38 -53.06
CA GLU A 760 24.29 17.54 -53.89
C GLU A 760 25.56 17.67 -53.03
N PRO A 761 26.74 17.25 -53.51
CA PRO A 761 27.92 17.12 -52.68
C PRO A 761 28.54 18.50 -52.39
N GLU A 762 28.23 19.05 -51.21
CA GLU A 762 29.01 20.16 -50.64
C GLU A 762 30.36 19.66 -50.11
N LYS A 763 31.39 20.41 -50.49
CA LYS A 763 32.81 20.14 -50.18
C LYS A 763 33.05 20.23 -48.67
N ARG A 764 33.63 19.18 -48.10
CA ARG A 764 34.14 19.16 -46.72
C ARG A 764 35.32 20.12 -46.53
N GLN A 765 35.34 20.80 -45.40
CA GLN A 765 36.55 21.22 -44.68
C GLN A 765 36.45 20.72 -43.22
N PRO A 766 37.58 20.40 -42.55
CA PRO A 766 37.59 19.50 -41.40
C PRO A 766 37.56 20.27 -40.07
N CYS A 767 36.94 19.69 -39.04
CA CYS A 767 37.28 19.98 -37.65
C CYS A 767 37.34 18.70 -36.83
N SER A 768 38.49 18.55 -36.19
CA SER A 768 38.95 17.50 -35.30
C SER A 768 38.70 17.87 -33.83
N SER A 769 38.12 16.95 -33.06
CA SER A 769 38.23 16.71 -31.60
C SER A 769 36.96 15.94 -31.21
N ILE A 770 36.95 14.64 -30.88
CA ILE A 770 37.64 13.88 -29.83
C ILE A 770 37.48 14.52 -28.44
N TYR A 771 36.45 14.07 -27.72
CA TYR A 771 36.44 14.02 -26.27
C TYR A 771 36.30 12.56 -25.83
N TYR A 772 37.35 12.03 -25.22
CA TYR A 772 37.33 10.85 -24.37
C TYR A 772 36.79 11.26 -22.99
N PHE A 773 35.87 10.47 -22.43
CA PHE A 773 35.62 10.44 -20.99
C PHE A 773 36.16 9.11 -20.44
N SER A 774 36.97 9.21 -19.41
CA SER A 774 37.47 8.09 -18.58
C SER A 774 37.05 8.33 -17.12
N PRO A 775 37.06 7.29 -16.27
CA PRO A 775 36.04 7.04 -15.24
C PRO A 775 36.36 7.49 -13.80
N LEU A 776 35.36 7.24 -12.93
CA LEU A 776 35.23 7.46 -11.48
C LEU A 776 36.40 6.98 -10.56
N PRO A 777 36.49 7.51 -9.32
CA PRO A 777 37.63 7.34 -8.40
C PRO A 777 37.42 6.32 -7.26
N ARG A 778 38.52 5.90 -6.63
CA ARG A 778 38.63 5.47 -5.21
C ARG A 778 40.13 5.33 -4.78
N PRO A 779 40.50 5.32 -3.48
CA PRO A 779 40.78 6.53 -2.68
C PRO A 779 42.16 6.52 -1.98
N GLU A 780 42.85 7.66 -1.80
CA GLU A 780 43.92 7.82 -0.80
C GLU A 780 44.00 9.26 -0.21
N LYS A 781 44.34 9.35 1.07
CA LYS A 781 44.67 10.57 1.87
C LYS A 781 46.21 10.81 1.83
N PRO A 782 46.78 11.90 2.42
CA PRO A 782 46.34 13.29 2.62
C PRO A 782 47.36 14.36 2.14
N LYS A 783 46.85 15.61 2.10
CA LYS A 783 47.42 16.99 1.99
C LYS A 783 48.94 17.22 2.17
N GLU A 784 49.51 18.13 1.36
CA GLU A 784 49.94 19.51 1.72
C GLU A 784 50.42 20.34 0.48
N PRO A 785 50.52 21.70 0.56
CA PRO A 785 50.50 22.60 -0.61
C PRO A 785 51.81 23.40 -0.82
N GLU A 786 52.00 23.99 -2.01
CA GLU A 786 52.61 25.34 -2.17
C GLU A 786 52.49 25.94 -3.60
N LYS A 787 52.64 27.27 -3.64
CA LYS A 787 52.34 28.28 -4.70
C LYS A 787 53.56 28.55 -5.65
N PRO A 788 53.70 29.68 -6.40
CA PRO A 788 53.03 30.05 -7.67
C PRO A 788 53.93 30.78 -8.75
N LEU A 789 53.32 31.17 -9.91
CA LEU A 789 53.62 32.32 -10.84
C LEU A 789 54.89 32.25 -11.78
N PRO A 790 55.07 33.14 -12.81
CA PRO A 790 54.15 33.62 -13.89
C PRO A 790 54.79 33.92 -15.30
N CYS A 791 53.96 34.44 -16.26
CA CYS A 791 54.25 35.38 -17.40
C CYS A 791 55.19 34.90 -18.57
N SER A 792 55.14 35.31 -19.86
CA SER A 792 54.49 36.38 -20.65
C SER A 792 54.77 36.26 -22.19
N SER A 793 53.79 36.67 -23.02
CA SER A 793 53.81 37.54 -24.25
C SER A 793 54.59 37.30 -25.59
N SER A 794 53.87 37.63 -26.70
CA SER A 794 54.26 38.25 -28.01
C SER A 794 54.99 37.38 -29.07
N SER A 795 54.99 37.58 -30.41
CA SER A 795 54.24 38.36 -31.44
C SER A 795 54.88 38.08 -32.85
N TYR A 796 54.19 38.43 -33.96
CA TYR A 796 54.64 38.66 -35.37
C TYR A 796 54.67 37.55 -36.49
N PHE A 797 54.14 37.98 -37.66
CA PHE A 797 53.99 37.43 -39.05
C PHE A 797 55.29 37.58 -39.93
N PRO A 798 55.36 37.35 -41.28
CA PRO A 798 54.57 36.59 -42.30
C PRO A 798 55.41 35.76 -43.34
N HIS A 799 54.72 35.14 -44.33
CA HIS A 799 55.10 34.25 -45.47
C HIS A 799 56.18 34.71 -46.51
N PRO A 800 56.67 33.84 -47.45
CA PRO A 800 56.04 33.58 -48.79
C PRO A 800 56.23 32.17 -49.47
N LEU A 801 55.52 31.98 -50.60
CA LEU A 801 55.31 30.87 -51.60
C LEU A 801 56.57 30.35 -52.41
N PRO A 802 56.51 29.51 -53.49
CA PRO A 802 55.75 28.27 -53.88
C PRO A 802 56.51 27.13 -54.68
N ARG A 803 55.85 25.95 -54.91
CA ARG A 803 55.95 24.93 -56.04
C ARG A 803 57.23 24.03 -56.20
N PRO A 804 57.24 22.92 -57.01
CA PRO A 804 56.26 21.84 -57.30
C PRO A 804 56.84 20.38 -57.57
N LYS A 805 55.92 19.38 -57.76
CA LYS A 805 55.95 18.16 -58.65
C LYS A 805 56.76 16.84 -58.35
N LYS A 806 56.00 15.75 -58.10
CA LYS A 806 55.94 14.36 -58.73
C LYS A 806 57.20 13.42 -58.71
N PRO A 807 57.15 12.07 -59.00
CA PRO A 807 56.04 11.11 -59.37
C PRO A 807 56.08 9.63 -58.83
N LYS A 808 55.05 8.82 -59.19
CA LYS A 808 54.93 7.32 -59.39
C LYS A 808 55.03 6.38 -58.15
N ALA A 809 54.42 5.18 -58.02
CA ALA A 809 53.36 4.32 -58.63
C ALA A 809 53.49 2.90 -57.93
N PRO A 810 52.71 1.82 -58.17
CA PRO A 810 51.25 1.56 -58.27
C PRO A 810 50.77 0.37 -57.35
N GLU A 811 49.56 -0.18 -57.63
CA GLU A 811 48.93 -1.45 -57.15
C GLU A 811 48.03 -1.36 -55.88
N ALA A 812 46.84 -1.95 -55.76
CA ALA A 812 45.93 -2.73 -56.62
C ALA A 812 44.47 -2.56 -56.11
N LYS A 813 43.48 -2.74 -56.99
CA LYS A 813 42.03 -2.52 -56.73
C LYS A 813 41.41 -3.63 -55.85
N LYS A 814 40.59 -3.24 -54.86
CA LYS A 814 39.43 -4.00 -54.34
C LYS A 814 38.21 -3.09 -54.30
N ALA A 815 37.05 -3.63 -54.65
CA ALA A 815 35.77 -2.93 -54.84
C ALA A 815 35.25 -2.24 -53.56
N PRO A 816 34.49 -1.12 -53.66
CA PRO A 816 33.88 -0.49 -52.49
C PRO A 816 32.54 -1.16 -52.10
N GLU A 817 32.41 -1.51 -50.82
CA GLU A 817 31.12 -1.75 -50.16
C GLU A 817 30.38 -0.42 -49.93
N PRO A 818 29.03 -0.38 -49.95
CA PRO A 818 28.29 0.87 -49.83
C PRO A 818 28.12 1.36 -48.38
N LEU A 819 28.52 2.62 -48.20
CA LEU A 819 28.01 3.74 -47.37
C LEU A 819 26.98 3.50 -46.24
N HIS A 820 27.22 4.21 -45.13
CA HIS A 820 26.42 4.41 -43.91
C HIS A 820 24.88 4.42 -44.07
N PRO A 821 24.12 3.89 -43.08
CA PRO A 821 22.67 4.06 -43.02
C PRO A 821 22.28 5.49 -42.62
N THR A 822 21.38 6.09 -43.39
CA THR A 822 20.68 7.35 -43.10
C THR A 822 19.80 7.24 -41.84
N LYS A 823 19.86 8.23 -40.94
CA LYS A 823 18.95 8.32 -39.78
C LYS A 823 17.50 8.51 -40.26
N GLN A 824 16.69 7.46 -40.17
CA GLN A 824 15.24 7.50 -40.39
C GLN A 824 14.53 7.71 -39.04
N SER A 825 13.64 8.70 -38.92
CA SER A 825 12.84 8.96 -37.71
C SER A 825 11.46 8.26 -37.80
N LEU A 826 11.08 7.50 -36.76
CA LEU A 826 9.78 6.83 -36.65
C LEU A 826 8.67 7.80 -36.20
N LYS A 827 7.44 7.67 -36.74
CA LYS A 827 6.28 8.51 -36.36
C LYS A 827 5.71 8.23 -34.96
N PHE A 828 5.80 6.99 -34.47
CA PHE A 828 5.21 6.51 -33.20
C PHE A 828 6.27 5.93 -32.25
N LYS A 829 7.28 6.72 -31.86
CA LYS A 829 8.47 6.21 -31.13
C LYS A 829 8.14 5.52 -29.80
N SER A 830 7.09 5.96 -29.11
CA SER A 830 6.72 5.45 -27.77
C SER A 830 5.49 4.56 -27.77
N LEU A 831 4.92 4.24 -28.94
CA LEU A 831 3.69 3.43 -29.02
C LEU A 831 3.99 1.99 -28.62
N GLU A 832 3.41 1.60 -27.49
CA GLU A 832 3.56 0.26 -26.93
C GLU A 832 2.26 -0.55 -27.05
N TYR A 833 1.10 0.12 -27.11
CA TYR A 833 -0.22 -0.52 -27.08
C TYR A 833 -1.10 -0.02 -28.22
N LEU A 834 -1.47 -0.93 -29.11
CA LEU A 834 -2.33 -0.67 -30.26
C LEU A 834 -3.52 -1.65 -30.27
N LYS A 835 -4.73 -1.14 -30.07
CA LYS A 835 -5.97 -1.92 -30.15
C LYS A 835 -6.76 -1.49 -31.39
N MET A 836 -7.13 -2.44 -32.22
CA MET A 836 -7.79 -2.29 -33.51
C MET A 836 -8.73 -3.46 -33.80
N ASP A 837 -9.26 -4.13 -32.77
CA ASP A 837 -10.14 -5.28 -33.00
C ASP A 837 -11.45 -4.87 -33.67
N HIS A 838 -12.03 -5.79 -34.44
CA HIS A 838 -13.29 -5.67 -35.15
C HIS A 838 -13.41 -4.47 -36.11
N CYS A 839 -12.28 -3.95 -36.61
CA CYS A 839 -12.27 -2.98 -37.71
C CYS A 839 -12.59 -3.67 -39.04
N ALA A 840 -13.87 -3.75 -39.39
CA ALA A 840 -14.34 -4.52 -40.54
C ALA A 840 -13.74 -4.08 -41.89
N SER A 841 -13.37 -2.81 -42.03
CA SER A 841 -12.78 -2.25 -43.27
C SER A 841 -11.26 -2.40 -43.36
N LEU A 842 -10.59 -2.77 -42.27
CA LEU A 842 -9.13 -2.74 -42.17
C LEU A 842 -8.51 -3.80 -43.07
N LYS A 843 -7.74 -3.37 -44.08
CA LYS A 843 -7.04 -4.25 -45.02
C LYS A 843 -5.55 -4.37 -44.79
N LEU A 844 -4.92 -3.31 -44.29
CA LEU A 844 -3.48 -3.16 -44.27
C LEU A 844 -2.98 -2.62 -42.92
N LEU A 845 -2.10 -3.39 -42.27
CA LEU A 845 -1.26 -2.98 -41.14
C LEU A 845 0.21 -3.07 -41.58
N SER A 846 0.73 -2.00 -42.18
CA SER A 846 2.10 -2.02 -42.74
C SER A 846 3.07 -1.24 -41.87
N GLU A 847 4.28 -1.77 -41.72
CA GLU A 847 5.40 -1.13 -41.03
C GLU A 847 5.15 -0.82 -39.54
N LEU A 848 4.50 -1.75 -38.83
CA LEU A 848 4.28 -1.62 -37.39
C LEU A 848 5.61 -1.55 -36.61
N PRO A 849 5.65 -0.87 -35.44
CA PRO A 849 6.83 -0.83 -34.61
C PRO A 849 7.07 -2.21 -33.98
N PRO A 850 8.28 -2.79 -34.09
CA PRO A 850 8.53 -4.13 -33.57
C PRO A 850 8.47 -4.19 -32.03
N TYR A 851 8.65 -3.06 -31.34
CA TYR A 851 8.63 -2.97 -29.87
C TYR A 851 7.21 -2.93 -29.26
N LEU A 852 6.14 -2.92 -30.05
CA LEU A 852 4.75 -2.99 -29.55
C LEU A 852 4.61 -4.12 -28.52
N ARG A 853 4.21 -3.77 -27.29
CA ARG A 853 3.91 -4.73 -26.22
C ARG A 853 2.56 -5.37 -26.42
N TYR A 854 1.58 -4.62 -26.90
CA TYR A 854 0.24 -5.10 -27.15
C TYR A 854 -0.24 -4.68 -28.53
N LEU A 855 -0.70 -5.65 -29.31
CA LEU A 855 -1.36 -5.45 -30.58
C LEU A 855 -2.59 -6.35 -30.63
N ASP A 856 -3.78 -5.76 -30.71
CA ASP A 856 -5.00 -6.52 -30.91
C ASP A 856 -5.69 -6.06 -32.20
N ALA A 857 -5.86 -6.99 -33.14
CA ALA A 857 -6.58 -6.81 -34.39
C ALA A 857 -7.61 -7.94 -34.57
N HIS A 858 -8.05 -8.57 -33.47
CA HIS A 858 -9.04 -9.66 -33.50
C HIS A 858 -10.27 -9.29 -34.31
N GLY A 859 -10.79 -10.21 -35.13
CA GLY A 859 -12.06 -10.00 -35.83
C GLY A 859 -12.00 -9.01 -37.00
N CYS A 860 -10.81 -8.51 -37.36
CA CYS A 860 -10.58 -7.72 -38.58
C CYS A 860 -10.62 -8.62 -39.82
N LYS A 861 -11.82 -9.01 -40.23
CA LYS A 861 -12.05 -10.01 -41.29
C LYS A 861 -11.47 -9.63 -42.65
N SER A 862 -11.32 -8.34 -42.95
CA SER A 862 -10.73 -7.85 -44.20
C SER A 862 -9.22 -7.65 -44.15
N LEU A 863 -8.56 -7.97 -43.02
CA LEU A 863 -7.13 -7.74 -42.86
C LEU A 863 -6.32 -8.72 -43.70
N GLU A 864 -5.68 -8.21 -44.76
CA GLU A 864 -4.93 -9.01 -45.73
C GLU A 864 -3.42 -8.96 -45.47
N LYS A 865 -2.89 -7.78 -45.13
CA LYS A 865 -1.44 -7.53 -45.03
C LYS A 865 -1.02 -7.05 -43.65
N VAL A 866 -0.04 -7.73 -43.05
CA VAL A 866 0.65 -7.32 -41.82
C VAL A 866 2.16 -7.29 -42.04
N SER A 867 2.83 -6.20 -41.68
CA SER A 867 4.30 -6.12 -41.67
C SER A 867 4.83 -5.26 -40.52
N PHE A 868 6.07 -5.53 -40.12
CA PHE A 868 6.79 -4.81 -39.07
C PHE A 868 8.05 -4.15 -39.66
N THR A 869 8.50 -3.02 -39.11
CA THR A 869 9.72 -2.33 -39.58
C THR A 869 10.99 -3.15 -39.37
N ARG A 870 11.98 -2.99 -40.26
CA ARG A 870 13.28 -3.70 -40.18
C ARG A 870 14.19 -3.07 -39.12
N ARG A 871 14.79 -3.93 -38.28
CA ARG A 871 15.85 -3.69 -37.27
C ARG A 871 16.38 -2.25 -37.14
N ASN A 872 16.17 -1.65 -35.96
CA ASN A 872 17.26 -0.98 -35.24
C ASN A 872 17.55 -1.83 -34.00
N ARG A 873 18.74 -2.44 -33.91
CA ARG A 873 19.17 -3.24 -32.74
C ARG A 873 19.13 -2.42 -31.45
N ASP A 874 19.31 -1.11 -31.56
CA ASP A 874 19.49 -0.20 -30.42
C ASP A 874 18.16 0.19 -29.73
N LEU A 875 17.00 -0.02 -30.37
CA LEU A 875 15.70 0.41 -29.81
C LEU A 875 15.12 -0.55 -28.76
N TYR A 876 15.53 -1.82 -28.76
CA TYR A 876 15.09 -2.79 -27.75
C TYR A 876 15.85 -2.66 -26.43
N GLU A 877 17.00 -1.98 -26.42
CA GLU A 877 17.79 -1.70 -25.21
C GLU A 877 17.30 -0.46 -24.44
N LEU A 878 16.50 0.42 -25.05
CA LEU A 878 16.07 1.67 -24.43
C LEU A 878 14.83 1.56 -23.51
N TYR A 879 13.95 0.57 -23.67
CA TYR A 879 12.58 0.61 -23.13
C TYR A 879 12.20 -0.56 -22.20
N SER A 880 12.96 -0.76 -21.13
CA SER A 880 12.48 -1.55 -19.98
C SER A 880 13.05 -1.07 -18.64
N PHE A 881 12.90 0.22 -18.33
CA PHE A 881 13.19 0.73 -16.99
C PHE A 881 12.06 0.46 -15.98
N TYR A 882 10.88 0.00 -16.40
CA TYR A 882 9.72 -0.18 -15.52
C TYR A 882 8.93 -1.48 -15.81
N GLY A 883 9.15 -2.51 -14.99
CA GLY A 883 8.06 -3.32 -14.42
C GLY A 883 7.70 -4.69 -15.01
N LYS A 884 7.26 -4.80 -16.28
CA LYS A 884 6.72 -6.06 -16.85
C LYS A 884 7.04 -6.19 -18.35
N ASP A 885 7.66 -7.31 -18.76
CA ASP A 885 8.11 -7.61 -20.13
C ASP A 885 7.14 -8.63 -20.78
N GLU A 886 5.86 -8.26 -20.85
CA GLU A 886 4.80 -9.10 -21.42
C GLU A 886 4.39 -8.60 -22.83
N PHE A 887 4.28 -9.54 -23.76
CA PHE A 887 3.93 -9.26 -25.15
C PHE A 887 2.65 -9.98 -25.57
N PHE A 888 1.69 -9.26 -26.13
CA PHE A 888 0.43 -9.77 -26.64
C PHE A 888 0.23 -9.35 -28.10
N MET A 889 -0.01 -10.31 -28.98
CA MET A 889 -0.31 -10.10 -30.40
C MET A 889 -1.51 -10.94 -30.80
N ILE A 890 -2.65 -10.31 -31.05
CA ILE A 890 -3.92 -10.97 -31.27
C ILE A 890 -4.43 -10.63 -32.67
N PHE A 891 -4.54 -11.64 -33.51
CA PHE A 891 -5.08 -11.56 -34.87
C PHE A 891 -6.16 -12.63 -35.10
N SER A 892 -6.76 -13.15 -34.03
CA SER A 892 -7.80 -14.18 -34.10
C SER A 892 -8.94 -13.76 -35.01
N ASP A 893 -9.51 -14.70 -35.76
CA ASP A 893 -10.58 -14.47 -36.76
C ASP A 893 -10.23 -13.52 -37.94
N CYS A 894 -8.95 -13.22 -38.18
CA CYS A 894 -8.48 -12.46 -39.36
C CYS A 894 -8.21 -13.36 -40.58
N PHE A 895 -9.23 -14.08 -41.06
CA PHE A 895 -9.05 -15.15 -42.08
C PHE A 895 -8.56 -14.68 -43.46
N SER A 896 -8.55 -13.37 -43.74
CA SER A 896 -8.03 -12.82 -45.00
C SER A 896 -6.51 -12.64 -45.01
N LEU A 897 -5.81 -12.93 -43.91
CA LEU A 897 -4.36 -12.78 -43.81
C LEU A 897 -3.64 -13.63 -44.86
N ASN A 898 -2.83 -12.98 -45.70
CA ASN A 898 -2.03 -13.70 -46.68
C ASN A 898 -0.82 -14.40 -46.04
N GLN A 899 -0.26 -15.38 -46.76
CA GLN A 899 0.86 -16.19 -46.26
C GLN A 899 2.11 -15.37 -45.89
N ALA A 900 2.36 -14.26 -46.61
CA ALA A 900 3.48 -13.37 -46.30
C ALA A 900 3.29 -12.68 -44.93
N SER A 901 2.05 -12.32 -44.60
CA SER A 901 1.68 -11.70 -43.33
C SER A 901 1.78 -12.67 -42.16
N ILE A 902 1.31 -13.90 -42.34
CA ILE A 902 1.50 -14.98 -41.36
C ILE A 902 2.99 -15.17 -41.05
N LYS A 903 3.84 -15.26 -42.09
CA LYS A 903 5.31 -15.35 -41.92
C LYS A 903 5.90 -14.13 -41.19
N ASN A 904 5.37 -12.94 -41.41
CA ASN A 904 5.81 -11.72 -40.72
C ASN A 904 5.43 -11.75 -39.23
N ILE A 905 4.20 -12.18 -38.91
CA ILE A 905 3.71 -12.35 -37.53
C ILE A 905 4.59 -13.37 -36.79
N GLU A 906 4.82 -14.53 -37.39
CA GLU A 906 5.72 -15.56 -36.85
C GLU A 906 7.14 -15.02 -36.62
N ALA A 907 7.71 -14.31 -37.60
CA ALA A 907 9.04 -13.74 -37.47
C ALA A 907 9.14 -12.71 -36.34
N ASN A 908 8.11 -11.88 -36.15
CA ASN A 908 8.05 -10.90 -35.07
C ASN A 908 7.90 -11.58 -33.69
N ALA A 909 7.06 -12.61 -33.59
CA ALA A 909 6.93 -13.44 -32.38
C ALA A 909 8.27 -14.08 -31.98
N MET A 910 8.97 -14.70 -32.94
CA MET A 910 10.28 -15.30 -32.68
C MET A 910 11.32 -14.26 -32.26
N GLN A 911 11.32 -13.06 -32.85
CA GLN A 911 12.20 -11.97 -32.42
C GLN A 911 11.95 -11.52 -30.97
N LYS A 912 10.68 -11.43 -30.56
CA LYS A 912 10.32 -11.08 -29.18
C LYS A 912 10.81 -12.14 -28.19
N ILE A 913 10.65 -13.43 -28.52
CA ILE A 913 11.18 -14.53 -27.71
C ILE A 913 12.71 -14.41 -27.56
N GLU A 914 13.44 -14.21 -28.67
CA GLU A 914 14.89 -14.02 -28.62
C GLU A 914 15.31 -12.83 -27.74
N SER A 915 14.54 -11.74 -27.77
CA SER A 915 14.78 -10.57 -26.92
C SER A 915 14.55 -10.88 -25.43
N LEU A 916 13.44 -11.52 -25.09
CA LEU A 916 13.11 -11.93 -23.72
C LEU A 916 14.18 -12.86 -23.12
N VAL A 917 14.63 -13.84 -23.90
CA VAL A 917 15.70 -14.78 -23.49
C VAL A 917 17.01 -14.04 -23.20
N LYS A 918 17.40 -13.08 -24.05
CA LYS A 918 18.60 -12.27 -23.83
C LYS A 918 18.50 -11.42 -22.56
N LYS A 919 17.37 -10.72 -22.37
CA LYS A 919 17.14 -9.91 -21.17
C LYS A 919 17.14 -10.76 -19.89
N TRP A 920 16.57 -11.96 -19.94
CA TRP A 920 16.60 -12.89 -18.81
C TRP A 920 18.03 -13.22 -18.37
N GLY A 921 18.97 -13.36 -19.30
CA GLY A 921 20.38 -13.60 -18.99
C GLY A 921 21.12 -12.46 -18.27
N CYS A 922 20.58 -11.22 -18.28
CA CYS A 922 21.26 -10.03 -17.75
C CYS A 922 21.15 -9.82 -16.22
N LYS A 923 20.52 -10.73 -15.46
CA LYS A 923 20.49 -10.80 -13.97
C LYS A 923 19.97 -9.59 -13.16
N TYR A 924 19.60 -8.46 -13.78
CA TYR A 924 19.13 -7.24 -13.08
C TYR A 924 17.63 -6.93 -13.26
N ASP A 925 16.82 -7.90 -13.69
CA ASP A 925 15.44 -7.65 -14.14
C ASP A 925 14.40 -8.31 -13.23
N TYR A 926 13.41 -7.53 -12.77
CA TYR A 926 12.50 -7.87 -11.66
C TYR A 926 11.03 -8.09 -12.09
N GLY A 927 10.74 -8.29 -13.38
CA GLY A 927 9.38 -8.48 -13.91
C GLY A 927 9.11 -9.85 -14.58
N PRO A 928 7.84 -10.31 -14.63
CA PRO A 928 7.46 -11.50 -15.40
C PRO A 928 7.68 -11.26 -16.91
N LYS A 929 8.16 -12.29 -17.60
CA LYS A 929 8.45 -12.24 -19.05
C LYS A 929 7.60 -13.26 -19.80
N SER A 930 6.72 -12.81 -20.67
CA SER A 930 5.84 -13.71 -21.42
C SER A 930 5.52 -13.19 -22.82
N LEU A 931 5.18 -14.13 -23.72
CA LEU A 931 4.64 -13.83 -25.04
C LEU A 931 3.38 -14.66 -25.26
N PHE A 932 2.33 -13.99 -25.74
CA PHE A 932 1.14 -14.59 -26.30
C PHE A 932 0.92 -14.04 -27.72
N CYS A 933 0.91 -14.91 -28.72
CA CYS A 933 0.59 -14.54 -30.10
C CYS A 933 -0.46 -15.50 -30.66
N CYS A 934 -1.55 -14.96 -31.23
CA CYS A 934 -2.66 -15.74 -31.80
C CYS A 934 -3.01 -15.24 -33.20
N PHE A 935 -3.17 -16.14 -34.15
CA PHE A 935 -3.63 -15.85 -35.52
C PHE A 935 -4.37 -17.06 -36.11
N PRO A 936 -5.26 -16.88 -37.10
CA PRO A 936 -5.98 -17.99 -37.73
C PRO A 936 -5.03 -18.92 -38.49
N GLY A 937 -5.28 -20.22 -38.40
CA GLY A 937 -4.52 -21.23 -39.12
C GLY A 937 -4.64 -22.62 -38.50
N SER A 938 -4.49 -23.64 -39.34
CA SER A 938 -4.62 -25.06 -38.98
C SER A 938 -3.29 -25.83 -38.99
N GLU A 939 -2.16 -25.16 -39.25
CA GLU A 939 -0.85 -25.80 -39.42
C GLU A 939 0.26 -25.07 -38.64
N ILE A 940 1.25 -25.84 -38.18
CA ILE A 940 2.45 -25.32 -37.50
C ILE A 940 3.60 -25.16 -38.51
N SER A 941 4.21 -23.98 -38.56
CA SER A 941 5.33 -23.68 -39.46
C SER A 941 6.57 -24.56 -39.18
N ALA A 942 6.82 -25.52 -40.07
CA ALA A 942 7.97 -26.42 -40.03
C ALA A 942 9.33 -25.71 -40.12
N SER A 943 9.35 -24.51 -40.71
CA SER A 943 10.55 -23.68 -40.81
C SER A 943 10.96 -23.03 -39.48
N LYS A 944 10.03 -22.91 -38.53
CA LYS A 944 10.24 -22.27 -37.22
C LYS A 944 10.22 -23.27 -36.06
N PHE A 945 9.33 -24.26 -36.12
CA PHE A 945 9.15 -25.27 -35.08
C PHE A 945 9.47 -26.66 -35.64
N LYS A 946 10.66 -27.18 -35.29
CA LYS A 946 11.21 -28.44 -35.82
C LYS A 946 10.56 -29.71 -35.26
N TYR A 947 10.03 -29.64 -34.04
CA TYR A 947 9.43 -30.79 -33.34
C TYR A 947 7.91 -30.62 -33.28
N GLN A 948 7.17 -31.40 -34.06
CA GLN A 948 5.70 -31.28 -34.21
C GLN A 948 4.99 -32.62 -33.97
N ARG A 949 3.80 -32.56 -33.37
CA ARG A 949 2.89 -33.69 -33.15
C ARG A 949 1.44 -33.21 -33.25
N MET A 950 0.53 -34.13 -33.59
CA MET A 950 -0.92 -33.86 -33.66
C MET A 950 -1.63 -33.96 -32.29
N ASN A 951 -0.97 -34.55 -31.28
CA ASN A 951 -1.56 -34.79 -29.96
C ASN A 951 -1.18 -33.69 -28.97
N SER A 952 -1.85 -33.66 -27.82
CA SER A 952 -1.58 -32.74 -26.70
C SER A 952 -0.29 -33.05 -25.93
N SER A 953 0.59 -33.91 -26.45
CA SER A 953 1.89 -34.22 -25.85
C SER A 953 3.01 -34.32 -26.88
N LEU A 954 4.21 -33.89 -26.49
CA LEU A 954 5.39 -33.86 -27.34
C LEU A 954 6.62 -34.31 -26.55
N LYS A 955 7.41 -35.23 -27.12
CA LYS A 955 8.72 -35.61 -26.59
C LYS A 955 9.81 -35.24 -27.59
N LEU A 956 10.87 -34.61 -27.11
CA LEU A 956 12.05 -34.26 -27.92
C LEU A 956 13.33 -34.67 -27.21
N LYS A 957 14.35 -35.03 -28.01
CA LYS A 957 15.70 -35.30 -27.52
C LYS A 957 16.48 -33.99 -27.47
N ILE A 958 17.10 -33.73 -26.33
CA ILE A 958 18.00 -32.60 -26.13
C ILE A 958 19.41 -33.04 -26.50
N THR A 959 20.10 -32.25 -27.32
CA THR A 959 21.50 -32.53 -27.67
C THR A 959 22.37 -32.39 -26.43
N PRO A 960 23.31 -33.32 -26.14
CA PRO A 960 24.23 -33.21 -25.01
C PRO A 960 24.99 -31.88 -25.03
N ASN A 961 25.33 -31.36 -23.85
CA ASN A 961 26.14 -30.15 -23.76
C ASN A 961 27.62 -30.50 -24.03
N GLU A 962 28.09 -30.22 -25.24
CA GLU A 962 29.48 -30.48 -25.65
C GLU A 962 30.47 -29.36 -25.25
N PHE A 963 30.00 -28.30 -24.59
CA PHE A 963 30.79 -27.11 -24.24
C PHE A 963 31.05 -27.01 -22.73
N SER A 964 32.24 -26.52 -22.35
CA SER A 964 32.69 -26.36 -20.94
C SER A 964 32.06 -25.17 -20.19
N GLY A 965 30.85 -24.73 -20.58
CA GLY A 965 30.16 -23.58 -20.01
C GLY A 965 28.72 -23.87 -19.59
N SER A 966 28.15 -22.99 -18.77
CA SER A 966 26.73 -23.06 -18.38
C SER A 966 25.84 -22.80 -19.59
N ARG A 967 25.08 -23.81 -20.02
CA ARG A 967 24.06 -23.71 -21.06
C ARG A 967 22.69 -23.44 -20.41
N PHE A 968 21.83 -22.70 -21.11
CA PHE A 968 20.42 -22.57 -20.77
C PHE A 968 19.58 -23.14 -21.90
N LEU A 969 18.53 -23.88 -21.55
CA LEU A 969 17.50 -24.34 -22.45
C LEU A 969 16.33 -23.35 -22.40
N SER A 970 15.82 -22.99 -23.58
CA SER A 970 14.65 -22.12 -23.72
C SER A 970 13.66 -22.78 -24.66
N PHE A 971 12.43 -22.99 -24.19
CA PHE A 971 11.39 -23.63 -24.97
C PHE A 971 10.34 -22.60 -25.41
N ALA A 972 10.02 -22.60 -26.70
CA ALA A 972 8.92 -21.84 -27.27
C ALA A 972 7.88 -22.82 -27.82
N ILE A 973 6.61 -22.53 -27.60
CA ILE A 973 5.52 -23.49 -27.85
C ILE A 973 4.63 -22.94 -28.95
N CYS A 974 4.28 -23.79 -29.91
CA CYS A 974 3.31 -23.49 -30.95
C CYS A 974 2.19 -24.54 -30.91
N LEU A 975 0.94 -24.10 -30.80
CA LEU A 975 -0.24 -24.95 -30.69
C LEU A 975 -1.23 -24.58 -31.80
N VAL A 976 -1.94 -25.58 -32.33
CA VAL A 976 -3.17 -25.35 -33.11
C VAL A 976 -4.34 -25.73 -32.22
N VAL A 977 -5.26 -24.80 -32.03
CA VAL A 977 -6.40 -24.97 -31.13
C VAL A 977 -7.69 -24.60 -31.87
N ASP A 978 -8.67 -25.50 -31.82
CA ASP A 978 -10.04 -25.18 -32.21
C ASP A 978 -10.70 -24.34 -31.11
N LEU A 979 -10.94 -23.06 -31.40
CA LEU A 979 -11.56 -22.13 -30.46
C LEU A 979 -13.09 -22.05 -30.62
N THR A 980 -13.69 -22.80 -31.56
CA THR A 980 -15.12 -22.73 -31.91
C THR A 980 -16.07 -22.97 -30.73
N HIS A 981 -15.65 -23.76 -29.74
CA HIS A 981 -16.46 -24.10 -28.56
C HIS A 981 -16.23 -23.17 -27.35
N CYS A 982 -15.43 -22.11 -27.49
CA CYS A 982 -15.22 -21.11 -26.46
C CYS A 982 -16.42 -20.13 -26.42
N HIS A 983 -17.24 -20.20 -25.36
CA HIS A 983 -18.50 -19.44 -25.23
C HIS A 983 -18.48 -18.34 -24.14
N LYS A 984 -19.40 -17.36 -24.30
CA LYS A 984 -19.73 -16.12 -23.55
C LYS A 984 -19.64 -16.13 -21.99
N TYR A 985 -19.61 -17.29 -21.33
CA TYR A 985 -19.54 -17.39 -19.86
C TYR A 985 -18.20 -17.90 -19.32
N ASN A 986 -17.24 -18.22 -20.20
CA ASN A 986 -15.89 -18.61 -19.81
C ASN A 986 -15.00 -17.37 -19.75
N ARG A 987 -15.11 -16.59 -18.67
CA ARG A 987 -14.20 -15.44 -18.47
C ARG A 987 -12.73 -15.83 -18.30
N ASP A 988 -12.45 -17.14 -18.17
CA ASP A 988 -11.15 -17.66 -17.75
C ASP A 988 -10.89 -19.02 -18.45
N LEU A 989 -10.43 -18.99 -19.70
CA LEU A 989 -9.72 -20.13 -20.28
C LEU A 989 -8.27 -20.06 -19.78
N ARG A 990 -7.75 -21.16 -19.26
CA ARG A 990 -6.35 -21.24 -18.81
C ARG A 990 -5.61 -22.29 -19.62
N GLY A 991 -4.57 -21.86 -20.31
CA GLY A 991 -3.61 -22.73 -20.97
C GLY A 991 -2.64 -23.24 -19.94
N ILE A 992 -2.45 -24.55 -19.88
CA ILE A 992 -1.50 -25.19 -18.97
C ILE A 992 -0.55 -26.03 -19.80
N CYS A 993 0.74 -25.80 -19.62
CA CYS A 993 1.79 -26.67 -20.12
C CYS A 993 2.52 -27.26 -18.92
N GLU A 994 2.43 -28.58 -18.77
CA GLU A 994 3.25 -29.34 -17.83
C GLU A 994 4.37 -29.99 -18.62
N TYR A 995 5.60 -29.89 -18.13
CA TYR A 995 6.73 -30.49 -18.83
C TYR A 995 7.77 -31.05 -17.89
N GLN A 996 8.44 -32.09 -18.35
CA GLN A 996 9.45 -32.84 -17.63
C GLN A 996 10.76 -32.80 -18.39
N LEU A 997 11.86 -32.51 -17.70
CA LEU A 997 13.22 -32.65 -18.21
C LEU A 997 13.87 -33.87 -17.55
N THR A 998 14.50 -34.74 -18.33
CA THR A 998 15.15 -35.96 -17.85
C THR A 998 16.65 -35.90 -18.19
N ALA A 999 17.50 -36.08 -17.20
CA ALA A 999 18.96 -36.10 -17.34
C ALA A 999 19.49 -37.50 -17.71
N PHE A 1000 20.77 -37.56 -18.09
CA PHE A 1000 21.41 -38.80 -18.53
C PHE A 1000 21.43 -39.91 -17.46
N ASP A 1001 21.48 -39.54 -16.19
CA ASP A 1001 21.46 -40.46 -15.04
C ASP A 1001 20.05 -41.00 -14.71
N GLY A 1002 19.02 -40.58 -15.46
CA GLY A 1002 17.63 -40.95 -15.25
C GLY A 1002 16.90 -40.09 -14.21
N SER A 1003 17.56 -39.12 -13.58
CA SER A 1003 16.90 -38.11 -12.77
C SER A 1003 16.01 -37.23 -13.63
N TYR A 1004 14.93 -36.70 -13.06
CA TYR A 1004 14.00 -35.84 -13.78
C TYR A 1004 13.42 -34.74 -12.90
N GLU A 1005 13.06 -33.64 -13.53
CA GLU A 1005 12.37 -32.52 -12.92
C GLU A 1005 11.09 -32.19 -13.68
N LYS A 1006 10.03 -31.83 -12.95
CA LYS A 1006 8.73 -31.45 -13.50
C LYS A 1006 8.47 -29.97 -13.27
N PHE A 1007 7.91 -29.33 -14.29
CA PHE A 1007 7.61 -27.91 -14.31
C PHE A 1007 6.21 -27.67 -14.85
N LYS A 1008 5.67 -26.50 -14.52
CA LYS A 1008 4.34 -26.07 -14.94
C LYS A 1008 4.35 -24.61 -15.35
N CYS A 1009 3.79 -24.33 -16.52
CA CYS A 1009 3.52 -22.98 -17.01
C CYS A 1009 2.01 -22.82 -17.20
N GLU A 1010 1.50 -21.65 -16.81
CA GLU A 1010 0.09 -21.30 -16.97
C GLU A 1010 0.01 -19.95 -17.70
N TRP A 1011 -0.87 -19.85 -18.69
CA TRP A 1011 -1.25 -18.60 -19.33
C TRP A 1011 -2.74 -18.39 -19.09
N ASP A 1012 -3.09 -17.29 -18.44
CA ASP A 1012 -4.48 -16.88 -18.32
C ASP A 1012 -4.90 -16.24 -19.65
N TYR A 1013 -5.71 -16.96 -20.45
CA TYR A 1013 -6.31 -16.43 -21.66
C TYR A 1013 -7.49 -15.54 -21.26
N LYS A 1014 -7.21 -14.36 -20.72
CA LYS A 1014 -8.23 -13.32 -20.64
C LYS A 1014 -8.35 -12.69 -22.04
N LEU A 1015 -9.01 -13.37 -22.97
CA LEU A 1015 -9.44 -12.74 -24.22
C LEU A 1015 -10.51 -11.71 -23.83
N ASP A 1016 -10.34 -10.43 -24.16
CA ASP A 1016 -11.29 -9.39 -23.75
C ASP A 1016 -12.64 -9.63 -24.42
N PHE A 1017 -13.60 -10.11 -23.63
CA PHE A 1017 -14.96 -10.38 -24.08
C PHE A 1017 -15.81 -9.12 -23.92
N GLU A 1018 -15.76 -8.24 -24.91
CA GLU A 1018 -16.84 -7.30 -25.12
C GLU A 1018 -17.69 -7.73 -26.32
N LEU A 1019 -18.99 -7.85 -26.07
CA LEU A 1019 -20.05 -8.16 -27.04
C LEU A 1019 -19.99 -9.60 -27.64
N HIS A 1020 -21.06 -9.96 -28.36
CA HIS A 1020 -21.58 -11.31 -28.57
C HIS A 1020 -20.78 -12.21 -29.56
N TRP A 1021 -19.46 -12.33 -29.43
CA TRP A 1021 -18.62 -12.94 -30.46
C TRP A 1021 -18.17 -14.37 -30.12
N LYS A 1022 -18.12 -15.22 -31.16
CA LYS A 1022 -17.72 -16.63 -31.11
C LYS A 1022 -16.51 -16.78 -32.02
N TYR A 1023 -15.38 -17.27 -31.50
CA TYR A 1023 -14.22 -17.64 -32.31
C TYR A 1023 -14.62 -18.63 -33.39
N MET A 1024 -14.01 -18.54 -34.56
CA MET A 1024 -14.35 -19.42 -35.68
C MET A 1024 -13.16 -20.30 -36.07
N GLY A 1025 -13.29 -21.62 -35.90
CA GLY A 1025 -12.31 -22.58 -36.40
C GLY A 1025 -10.94 -22.52 -35.72
N ASP A 1026 -9.95 -23.04 -36.44
CA ASP A 1026 -8.61 -23.31 -35.93
C ASP A 1026 -7.73 -22.05 -35.87
N HIS A 1027 -7.02 -21.93 -34.75
CA HIS A 1027 -6.10 -20.84 -34.48
C HIS A 1027 -4.73 -21.38 -34.07
N VAL A 1028 -3.68 -20.72 -34.55
CA VAL A 1028 -2.30 -20.96 -34.15
C VAL A 1028 -1.97 -20.05 -32.97
N LEU A 1029 -1.41 -20.63 -31.91
CA LEU A 1029 -0.93 -19.94 -30.71
C LEU A 1029 0.59 -20.11 -30.59
N ILE A 1030 1.35 -19.02 -30.53
CA ILE A 1030 2.76 -19.02 -30.16
C ILE A 1030 2.89 -18.48 -28.73
N LEU A 1031 3.45 -19.30 -27.84
CA LEU A 1031 3.50 -19.06 -26.40
C LEU A 1031 4.95 -19.13 -25.87
N PHE A 1032 5.27 -18.23 -24.94
CA PHE A 1032 6.54 -18.24 -24.23
C PHE A 1032 6.38 -17.67 -22.80
N SER A 1033 7.20 -18.14 -21.87
CA SER A 1033 7.34 -17.58 -20.52
C SER A 1033 8.77 -17.78 -20.02
N ASP A 1034 9.27 -16.87 -19.20
CA ASP A 1034 10.51 -17.04 -18.41
C ASP A 1034 10.59 -18.38 -17.67
N LYS A 1035 9.47 -18.93 -17.22
CA LYS A 1035 9.41 -20.25 -16.57
C LYS A 1035 9.90 -21.38 -17.48
N MET A 1036 9.92 -21.18 -18.80
CA MET A 1036 10.42 -22.11 -19.81
C MET A 1036 11.91 -21.99 -20.08
N ILE A 1037 12.60 -21.08 -19.38
CA ILE A 1037 14.05 -20.99 -19.40
C ILE A 1037 14.59 -21.80 -18.24
N LYS A 1038 15.45 -22.78 -18.52
CA LYS A 1038 16.07 -23.64 -17.52
C LYS A 1038 17.58 -23.66 -17.70
N LYS A 1039 18.29 -23.64 -16.58
CA LYS A 1039 19.71 -24.00 -16.60
C LYS A 1039 19.78 -25.47 -17.03
N ASP A 1040 20.68 -25.75 -17.95
CA ASP A 1040 20.85 -27.11 -18.42
C ASP A 1040 21.71 -27.90 -17.43
N GLU A 1041 21.16 -29.00 -16.91
CA GLU A 1041 21.81 -29.91 -15.96
C GLU A 1041 22.06 -31.28 -16.62
N ASP A 1042 22.60 -31.25 -17.84
CA ASP A 1042 22.84 -32.43 -18.69
C ASP A 1042 21.55 -33.19 -19.06
N TYR A 1043 20.48 -32.44 -19.33
CA TYR A 1043 19.21 -32.99 -19.78
C TYR A 1043 19.32 -33.60 -21.19
N VAL A 1044 18.74 -34.78 -21.39
CA VAL A 1044 18.77 -35.55 -22.65
C VAL A 1044 17.39 -35.72 -23.29
N GLU A 1045 16.32 -35.58 -22.52
CA GLU A 1045 14.94 -35.66 -23.00
C GLU A 1045 14.08 -34.57 -22.36
N ALA A 1046 13.18 -33.98 -23.15
CA ALA A 1046 12.10 -33.13 -22.65
C ALA A 1046 10.74 -33.68 -23.13
N ALA A 1047 9.80 -33.82 -22.20
CA ALA A 1047 8.44 -34.24 -22.45
C ALA A 1047 7.46 -33.13 -22.04
N PHE A 1048 6.52 -32.77 -22.91
CA PHE A 1048 5.53 -31.71 -22.71
C PHE A 1048 4.13 -32.29 -22.82
N GLU A 1049 3.23 -31.83 -21.95
CA GLU A 1049 1.79 -32.11 -21.96
C GLU A 1049 1.01 -30.79 -21.88
N PHE A 1050 -0.02 -30.67 -22.71
CA PHE A 1050 -0.79 -29.44 -22.90
C PHE A 1050 -2.25 -29.65 -22.55
N TYR A 1051 -2.81 -28.70 -21.80
CA TYR A 1051 -4.21 -28.72 -21.40
C TYR A 1051 -4.81 -27.33 -21.49
N ILE A 1052 -6.12 -27.29 -21.78
CA ILE A 1052 -6.93 -26.08 -21.67
C ILE A 1052 -7.96 -26.32 -20.58
N LYS A 1053 -7.87 -25.54 -19.50
CA LYS A 1053 -8.79 -25.64 -18.36
C LYS A 1053 -9.84 -24.54 -18.43
N LYS A 1054 -11.10 -24.91 -18.23
CA LYS A 1054 -12.23 -24.00 -18.03
C LYS A 1054 -12.34 -23.67 -16.54
N MET A 1055 -12.15 -22.42 -16.13
CA MET A 1055 -12.35 -22.06 -14.72
C MET A 1055 -13.85 -21.85 -14.44
N LEU A 1056 -14.32 -22.39 -13.32
CA LEU A 1056 -15.69 -22.16 -12.83
C LEU A 1056 -15.78 -20.76 -12.22
N PRO A 1057 -16.87 -20.00 -12.42
CA PRO A 1057 -17.03 -18.70 -11.79
C PRO A 1057 -16.96 -18.83 -10.28
N ARG A 1058 -16.10 -18.03 -9.63
CA ARG A 1058 -16.10 -17.89 -8.16
C ARG A 1058 -17.51 -17.46 -7.73
N ARG A 1059 -18.16 -18.27 -6.90
CA ARG A 1059 -19.44 -17.89 -6.28
C ARG A 1059 -19.17 -16.67 -5.39
N SER A 1060 -19.73 -15.52 -5.77
CA SER A 1060 -19.80 -14.28 -4.98
C SER A 1060 -20.81 -14.41 -3.87
#